data_AF-A0AAE1U8L9-F1
#
_entry.id   AF-A0AAE1U8L9-F1
#
_cell.length_a   1.000
_cell.length_b   1.000
_cell.length_c   1.000
_cell.angle_alpha   90.00
_cell.angle_beta   90.00
_cell.angle_gamma   90.00
#
_symmetry.space_group_name_H-M   'P 1'
#
loop_
_entity.id
_entity.type
_entity.pdbx_description
1 polymer ?
#
loop_
_entity_poly.entity_id
_entity_poly.type
_entity_poly.pdbx_seq_one_letter_code
_entity_poly.pdbx_strand_id
1 'polypeptide(L)'
;IGDNTCDSSRCNDSCDFIFHNPLYTCFASPTQHLLALVLGLAAGISVLIVQKDDNGGNTGGDLDPAHVPSNLSLITLMSLPWPRRDENWYIRRWQRSATKTPDDPDKHQFPDDDPDLNPDQDPDPEHDPDAPEWLEPDNSTYPEGDTWNWNRRPDQLPHWSGEDVSSSLSEGSQEEMKKTEVEDELVKRNVSLRRGSASYKHQEGFRKTDPLATNMSRLGYSMDRASYSMSQRMNITRETSAFDSRWIGDLSSSPYCDQERLRPRPSPCNPSHPYRSVDGTCNNIDNPNWGASFTPFRRAMPPEYGDGLSSLRRAKDGEELPSARQVSNRVHINRMADSQSYSVLTMSWGQFVDHDITLTAQTKGSGGKSIACCPDLVRGDSRLFHPECAPISIPPDDPFYGPFNQTCMEFVRSAPAPKCQFGPRDQINQQTAFLDGSAVYGYSPHQLASLRTMSDGLLRSQVTLDGRELLPPSTNPEDGCNQEAEYKYDRFCFLAGDPRANEQLLLTIFHTIWARQHNLLALSLKELNPEWDDERLFQEARRIVIAQIQHITYHEYVPSIIGPKLMKHLTLSPQSGGKFTDDYDSKLHPGIANEFAAAAYRFGHSQIQGLVQKIDAPEKNVDFNQLASITFNPFSLYDPGIMDKYVRGEASQHTAAVDTYFSSQVTGKLFRGEEKFGIDLVAINLQRGRDHGVGGYLRARMYCGLPPHTNFTHLAADVDAGPLASIQQVYSNVEDIDLYTGGLAERPVESGLVGPTFACILADQFLRLKRGDRFWYETDLKPQAFTKAQLEELHKTSLARIICDNVAEMGSIQRWPLRTYATGNPRLPCTSGSIPRVDLGAWEEGDI
;
A
#
# COMPACT_ATOMS: atom_id res chain seq x y z
N ILE A 1 -0.27 58.60 -4.13
CA ILE A 1 0.31 59.92 -3.80
C ILE A 1 1.82 59.76 -3.82
N GLY A 2 2.50 60.45 -4.75
CA GLY A 2 3.95 60.57 -4.94
C GLY A 2 4.57 59.47 -5.84
N ASP A 3 4.60 59.62 -7.17
CA ASP A 3 5.55 60.39 -8.03
C ASP A 3 6.79 59.52 -8.36
N ASN A 4 7.38 59.41 -9.56
CA ASN A 4 7.25 59.90 -10.95
C ASN A 4 8.38 59.11 -11.68
N THR A 5 8.35 58.60 -12.92
CA THR A 5 8.10 59.21 -14.24
C THR A 5 8.03 58.11 -15.32
N CYS A 6 7.16 58.30 -16.32
CA CYS A 6 7.12 57.60 -17.59
C CYS A 6 8.18 58.09 -18.60
N ASP A 7 8.60 57.23 -19.54
CA ASP A 7 8.73 57.53 -20.99
C ASP A 7 8.84 56.19 -21.75
N SER A 8 7.82 55.62 -22.40
CA SER A 8 7.11 55.99 -23.63
C SER A 8 7.95 55.89 -24.92
N SER A 9 7.75 54.77 -25.65
CA SER A 9 7.83 54.78 -27.11
C SER A 9 6.88 53.75 -27.75
N ARG A 10 5.77 54.30 -28.25
CA ARG A 10 5.03 54.02 -29.49
C ARG A 10 4.05 52.83 -29.60
N CYS A 11 2.79 53.24 -29.48
CA CYS A 11 1.54 52.81 -30.11
C CYS A 11 1.58 52.29 -31.55
N ASN A 12 0.67 51.36 -31.88
CA ASN A 12 -0.53 51.62 -32.71
C ASN A 12 -1.50 50.42 -32.58
N ASP A 13 -2.72 50.66 -32.07
CA ASP A 13 -4.03 50.68 -32.78
C ASP A 13 -4.55 49.27 -33.15
N SER A 14 -5.79 48.84 -32.85
CA SER A 14 -6.99 49.52 -32.37
C SER A 14 -8.13 48.50 -32.05
N CYS A 15 -8.99 48.87 -31.08
CA CYS A 15 -10.46 48.68 -30.98
C CYS A 15 -11.06 47.24 -30.93
N ASP A 16 -12.06 46.87 -30.10
CA ASP A 16 -13.09 47.68 -29.43
C ASP A 16 -14.01 46.88 -28.45
N PHE A 17 -14.55 47.61 -27.44
CA PHE A 17 -15.76 47.43 -26.57
C PHE A 17 -15.98 46.13 -25.73
N ILE A 18 -15.95 46.13 -24.38
CA ILE A 18 -16.80 46.75 -23.31
C ILE A 18 -18.20 46.09 -23.15
N PHE A 19 -18.48 45.46 -21.98
CA PHE A 19 -19.46 45.96 -20.99
C PHE A 19 -19.33 45.29 -19.60
N HIS A 20 -19.62 46.11 -18.60
CA HIS A 20 -19.49 45.93 -17.16
C HIS A 20 -20.57 45.03 -16.49
N ASN A 21 -20.15 44.42 -15.36
CA ASN A 21 -20.86 44.12 -14.09
C ASN A 21 -21.89 45.19 -13.63
N PRO A 22 -22.63 45.09 -12.49
CA PRO A 22 -22.68 44.07 -11.41
C PRO A 22 -24.12 43.80 -10.85
N LEU A 23 -24.28 42.99 -9.78
CA LEU A 23 -24.83 43.43 -8.47
C LEU A 23 -24.99 42.30 -7.43
N TYR A 24 -24.63 42.69 -6.20
CA TYR A 24 -24.77 42.01 -4.90
C TYR A 24 -26.23 41.85 -4.44
N THR A 25 -26.50 40.90 -3.53
CA THR A 25 -27.21 41.16 -2.25
C THR A 25 -27.21 39.95 -1.29
N CYS A 26 -27.03 40.24 0.01
CA CYS A 26 -27.13 39.38 1.18
C CYS A 26 -28.58 39.32 1.74
N PHE A 27 -28.96 38.24 2.45
CA PHE A 27 -29.38 38.18 3.88
C PHE A 27 -30.27 36.97 4.26
N ALA A 28 -29.89 36.36 5.39
CA ALA A 28 -30.66 35.82 6.54
C ALA A 28 -31.66 34.62 6.46
N SER A 29 -31.51 33.75 7.48
CA SER A 29 -32.48 32.78 8.02
C SER A 29 -33.64 33.43 8.79
N PRO A 30 -34.65 32.65 9.25
CA PRO A 30 -34.70 32.32 10.69
C PRO A 30 -35.26 30.92 11.08
N THR A 31 -35.10 30.64 12.38
CA THR A 31 -35.30 29.44 13.24
C THR A 31 -36.72 29.17 13.79
N GLN A 32 -37.02 27.88 14.08
CA GLN A 32 -37.72 27.23 15.24
C GLN A 32 -39.17 27.70 15.68
N HIS A 33 -40.14 26.90 16.19
CA HIS A 33 -40.20 25.83 17.23
C HIS A 33 -41.61 25.14 17.36
N LEU A 34 -41.62 23.87 17.85
CA LEU A 34 -42.47 23.14 18.86
C LEU A 34 -43.99 22.75 18.75
N LEU A 35 -44.22 21.41 18.87
CA LEU A 35 -44.94 20.59 19.90
C LEU A 35 -46.41 20.05 19.81
N ALA A 36 -46.52 18.74 20.14
CA ALA A 36 -47.58 17.91 20.81
C ALA A 36 -48.82 17.42 20.00
N LEU A 37 -49.49 16.25 20.18
CA LEU A 37 -49.72 15.23 21.25
C LEU A 37 -50.10 13.85 20.60
N VAL A 38 -49.59 12.68 21.01
CA VAL A 38 -50.05 11.60 21.97
C VAL A 38 -51.42 10.89 21.74
N LEU A 39 -51.38 9.53 21.79
CA LEU A 39 -52.33 8.49 22.30
C LEU A 39 -52.61 7.35 21.28
N GLY A 40 -52.58 6.04 21.59
CA GLY A 40 -52.32 5.30 22.84
C GLY A 40 -52.55 3.76 22.70
N LEU A 41 -52.20 3.05 23.79
CA LEU A 41 -52.76 1.81 24.39
C LEU A 41 -52.54 0.44 23.69
N ALA A 42 -51.77 -0.51 24.28
CA ALA A 42 -52.07 -1.45 25.40
C ALA A 42 -52.72 -2.76 24.90
N ALA A 43 -52.61 -3.97 25.47
CA ALA A 43 -51.78 -4.67 26.47
C ALA A 43 -52.22 -6.15 26.38
N GLY A 44 -51.44 -7.11 26.89
CA GLY A 44 -51.89 -8.51 26.99
C GLY A 44 -50.93 -9.42 27.76
N ILE A 45 -51.18 -9.56 29.05
CA ILE A 45 -50.50 -10.44 30.03
C ILE A 45 -51.17 -11.83 30.03
N SER A 46 -50.41 -12.90 30.28
CA SER A 46 -50.85 -14.05 31.09
C SER A 46 -49.66 -14.79 31.69
N VAL A 47 -49.83 -15.22 32.94
CA VAL A 47 -48.81 -15.71 33.89
C VAL A 47 -49.27 -17.06 34.47
N LEU A 48 -48.28 -17.96 34.69
CA LEU A 48 -48.22 -19.13 35.59
C LEU A 48 -49.22 -20.29 35.43
N ILE A 49 -48.71 -21.54 35.48
CA ILE A 49 -48.66 -22.38 36.70
C ILE A 49 -47.90 -23.70 36.42
N VAL A 50 -47.17 -24.13 37.46
CA VAL A 50 -46.36 -25.35 37.68
C VAL A 50 -47.22 -26.61 37.84
N GLN A 51 -46.77 -27.79 37.33
CA GLN A 51 -46.72 -29.02 38.13
C GLN A 51 -45.91 -30.17 37.49
N LYS A 52 -45.34 -30.94 38.40
CA LYS A 52 -44.38 -32.05 38.35
C LYS A 52 -45.12 -33.39 38.19
N ASP A 53 -44.48 -34.40 37.59
CA ASP A 53 -44.52 -35.78 38.11
C ASP A 53 -43.49 -36.71 37.46
N ASP A 54 -43.00 -37.62 38.31
CA ASP A 54 -41.92 -38.59 38.16
C ASP A 54 -42.30 -39.85 37.36
N ASN A 55 -41.31 -40.54 36.78
CA ASN A 55 -41.15 -42.00 36.91
C ASN A 55 -39.78 -42.46 36.36
N GLY A 56 -39.07 -43.25 37.17
CA GLY A 56 -37.74 -43.79 36.87
C GLY A 56 -37.66 -45.31 36.81
N GLY A 57 -36.41 -45.79 36.68
CA GLY A 57 -35.94 -47.18 36.91
C GLY A 57 -35.94 -48.07 35.66
N ASN A 58 -35.03 -49.04 35.46
CA ASN A 58 -33.86 -49.56 36.19
C ASN A 58 -33.23 -50.68 35.31
N THR A 59 -32.00 -51.13 35.63
CA THR A 59 -31.31 -52.39 35.19
C THR A 59 -30.76 -52.43 33.74
N GLY A 60 -29.58 -52.93 33.38
CA GLY A 60 -28.57 -53.81 33.99
C GLY A 60 -28.16 -54.89 32.95
N GLY A 61 -26.86 -55.20 32.76
CA GLY A 61 -26.44 -56.45 32.10
C GLY A 61 -25.24 -56.42 31.15
N ASP A 62 -24.19 -57.13 31.55
CA ASP A 62 -22.94 -57.52 30.86
C ASP A 62 -23.10 -58.25 29.51
N LEU A 63 -22.03 -58.30 28.69
CA LEU A 63 -21.34 -59.54 28.25
C LEU A 63 -20.35 -59.29 27.08
N ASP A 64 -19.08 -59.63 27.34
CA ASP A 64 -17.96 -59.95 26.41
C ASP A 64 -17.77 -61.51 26.46
N PRO A 65 -16.84 -62.26 25.78
CA PRO A 65 -15.90 -62.03 24.66
C PRO A 65 -15.78 -63.23 23.66
N ALA A 66 -14.73 -63.21 22.78
CA ALA A 66 -13.99 -64.32 22.12
C ALA A 66 -14.23 -64.56 20.59
N HIS A 67 -13.25 -64.83 19.70
CA HIS A 67 -11.81 -65.15 19.71
C HIS A 67 -11.24 -65.01 18.24
N VAL A 68 -10.13 -64.29 17.93
CA VAL A 68 -8.68 -64.72 17.82
C VAL A 68 -8.33 -65.48 16.50
N PRO A 69 -7.12 -65.41 15.83
CA PRO A 69 -6.01 -64.41 15.75
C PRO A 69 -5.37 -64.18 14.31
N SER A 70 -4.36 -63.29 14.30
CA SER A 70 -3.09 -63.31 13.52
C SER A 70 -3.04 -62.90 12.03
N ASN A 71 -2.65 -61.64 11.78
CA ASN A 71 -1.55 -61.16 10.90
C ASN A 71 -1.88 -59.78 10.36
N LEU A 72 -1.14 -58.73 10.76
CA LEU A 72 -1.14 -57.46 10.02
C LEU A 72 0.25 -56.80 10.12
N SER A 73 0.90 -56.83 8.97
CA SER A 73 2.13 -56.15 8.62
C SER A 73 1.92 -54.63 8.60
N LEU A 74 2.96 -53.90 9.01
CA LEU A 74 3.35 -52.53 8.57
C LEU A 74 2.26 -51.73 7.83
N ILE A 75 1.58 -50.83 8.55
CA ILE A 75 0.88 -49.69 7.95
C ILE A 75 1.63 -48.42 8.34
N THR A 76 2.14 -47.79 7.30
CA THR A 76 2.65 -46.42 7.18
C THR A 76 1.83 -45.44 8.02
N LEU A 77 2.49 -44.73 8.93
CA LEU A 77 1.95 -43.54 9.59
C LEU A 77 1.59 -42.52 8.51
N MET A 78 0.31 -42.44 8.17
CA MET A 78 -0.27 -41.33 7.42
C MET A 78 -0.12 -40.07 8.28
N SER A 79 0.58 -39.10 7.71
CA SER A 79 0.62 -37.71 8.10
C SER A 79 -0.79 -37.12 8.14
N LEU A 80 -1.36 -36.97 9.33
CA LEU A 80 -2.50 -36.08 9.56
C LEU A 80 -2.01 -34.62 9.46
N PRO A 81 -2.62 -33.76 8.61
CA PRO A 81 -2.30 -32.35 8.61
C PRO A 81 -2.86 -31.70 9.87
N TRP A 82 -1.95 -31.12 10.66
CA TRP A 82 -2.26 -30.30 11.83
C TRP A 82 -3.13 -29.09 11.44
N PRO A 83 -4.10 -28.69 12.27
CA PRO A 83 -4.84 -27.46 12.03
C PRO A 83 -3.87 -26.28 12.18
N ARG A 84 -3.59 -25.56 11.08
CA ARG A 84 -2.96 -24.23 11.15
C ARG A 84 -3.83 -23.38 12.06
N ARG A 85 -3.27 -22.83 13.15
CA ARG A 85 -3.91 -21.72 13.87
C ARG A 85 -4.24 -20.65 12.82
N ASP A 86 -5.49 -20.22 12.80
CA ASP A 86 -6.01 -19.27 11.83
C ASP A 86 -5.19 -17.98 11.86
N GLU A 87 -4.43 -17.72 10.79
CA GLU A 87 -3.60 -16.51 10.65
C GLU A 87 -4.43 -15.22 10.68
N ASN A 88 -5.76 -15.30 10.61
CA ASN A 88 -6.69 -14.17 10.64
C ASN A 88 -7.37 -13.97 12.00
N TRP A 89 -6.87 -14.58 13.08
CA TRP A 89 -7.49 -14.51 14.41
C TRP A 89 -7.71 -13.08 14.92
N TYR A 90 -6.82 -12.14 14.60
CA TYR A 90 -6.95 -10.73 15.01
C TYR A 90 -8.00 -9.97 14.20
N ILE A 91 -8.30 -10.40 12.96
CA ILE A 91 -9.42 -9.89 12.17
C ILE A 91 -10.73 -10.32 12.83
N ARG A 92 -10.84 -11.57 13.29
CA ARG A 92 -12.00 -12.02 14.08
C ARG A 92 -12.14 -11.27 15.41
N ARG A 93 -11.03 -10.78 15.98
CA ARG A 93 -11.05 -9.92 17.17
C ARG A 93 -11.53 -8.51 16.82
N TRP A 94 -11.15 -7.96 15.66
CA TRP A 94 -11.67 -6.71 15.12
C TRP A 94 -13.18 -6.76 14.85
N GLN A 95 -13.67 -7.87 14.28
CA GLN A 95 -15.10 -8.13 14.04
C GLN A 95 -15.94 -7.96 15.31
N ARG A 96 -15.40 -8.30 16.48
CA ARG A 96 -16.09 -8.13 17.78
C ARG A 96 -16.12 -6.68 18.28
N SER A 97 -15.25 -5.81 17.77
CA SER A 97 -15.16 -4.40 18.19
C SER A 97 -15.82 -3.43 17.21
N ALA A 98 -15.93 -3.77 15.92
CA ALA A 98 -16.51 -2.93 14.88
C ALA A 98 -18.05 -2.92 14.89
N THR A 99 -18.67 -3.93 15.50
CA THR A 99 -20.13 -4.08 15.61
C THR A 99 -20.76 -3.31 16.78
N LYS A 100 -19.98 -2.63 17.62
CA LYS A 100 -20.53 -1.76 18.67
C LYS A 100 -21.00 -0.44 18.05
N THR A 101 -22.31 -0.31 17.85
CA THR A 101 -22.97 0.98 17.61
C THR A 101 -22.78 1.91 18.83
N PRO A 102 -22.67 3.23 18.63
CA PRO A 102 -22.71 4.18 19.73
C PRO A 102 -24.17 4.43 20.11
N ASP A 103 -24.59 3.91 21.27
CA ASP A 103 -25.84 4.36 21.91
C ASP A 103 -25.53 5.00 23.27
N ASP A 104 -26.17 6.16 23.45
CA ASP A 104 -26.34 7.04 24.62
C ASP A 104 -25.33 8.19 24.87
N PRO A 105 -25.72 9.47 24.62
CA PRO A 105 -24.93 10.66 24.94
C PRO A 105 -25.05 11.18 26.38
N ASP A 106 -25.82 10.56 27.28
CA ASP A 106 -26.04 11.10 28.64
C ASP A 106 -25.46 10.20 29.74
N LYS A 107 -24.15 10.32 30.01
CA LYS A 107 -23.52 10.08 31.34
C LYS A 107 -22.02 10.44 31.33
N HIS A 108 -21.72 11.74 31.42
CA HIS A 108 -20.45 12.21 31.95
C HIS A 108 -20.67 12.80 33.34
N GLN A 109 -20.44 11.97 34.36
CA GLN A 109 -19.92 12.44 35.64
C GLN A 109 -18.60 11.71 35.88
N PHE A 110 -17.51 12.46 35.84
CA PHE A 110 -16.25 12.03 36.45
C PHE A 110 -16.45 11.89 37.96
N PRO A 111 -15.81 10.91 38.61
CA PRO A 111 -15.31 11.11 39.95
C PRO A 111 -13.78 11.12 39.99
N ASP A 112 -13.30 11.95 40.91
CA ASP A 112 -11.93 12.30 41.22
C ASP A 112 -11.05 11.13 41.69
N ASP A 113 -9.75 11.44 41.72
CA ASP A 113 -8.63 10.73 42.35
C ASP A 113 -8.99 9.94 43.63
N ASP A 114 -8.65 8.66 43.66
CA ASP A 114 -8.46 7.89 44.89
C ASP A 114 -7.03 7.31 44.91
N PRO A 115 -6.16 7.76 45.83
CA PRO A 115 -4.78 7.31 45.93
C PRO A 115 -4.66 6.21 46.99
N ASP A 116 -5.19 5.01 46.74
CA ASP A 116 -4.90 3.84 47.59
C ASP A 116 -5.29 2.52 46.90
N LEU A 117 -4.46 2.05 45.96
CA LEU A 117 -4.43 0.63 45.59
C LEU A 117 -2.99 0.11 45.40
N ASN A 118 -2.62 -0.77 46.33
CA ASN A 118 -1.37 -1.50 46.49
C ASN A 118 -1.04 -2.38 45.25
N PRO A 119 0.20 -2.37 44.72
CA PRO A 119 0.56 -3.10 43.51
C PRO A 119 1.14 -4.48 43.86
N ASP A 120 0.31 -5.46 44.20
CA ASP A 120 0.76 -6.86 44.35
C ASP A 120 -0.44 -7.83 44.40
N GLN A 121 -1.27 -7.87 43.36
CA GLN A 121 -2.14 -9.02 43.06
C GLN A 121 -2.35 -9.15 41.54
N ASP A 122 -1.82 -10.22 40.99
CA ASP A 122 -1.94 -10.67 39.60
C ASP A 122 -3.23 -11.50 39.48
N PRO A 123 -4.22 -11.15 38.63
CA PRO A 123 -5.33 -12.04 38.33
C PRO A 123 -5.13 -12.74 36.99
N ASP A 124 -5.09 -14.07 37.08
CA ASP A 124 -5.30 -15.09 36.05
C ASP A 124 -6.41 -14.70 35.04
N PRO A 125 -6.22 -14.78 33.71
CA PRO A 125 -7.17 -14.25 32.75
C PRO A 125 -8.20 -15.31 32.30
N GLU A 126 -9.04 -15.80 33.20
CA GLU A 126 -10.27 -16.50 32.82
C GLU A 126 -11.44 -16.07 33.73
N HIS A 127 -12.56 -15.70 33.09
CA HIS A 127 -13.86 -15.31 33.67
C HIS A 127 -14.03 -13.86 34.18
N ASP A 128 -14.64 -13.02 33.34
CA ASP A 128 -15.34 -11.80 33.77
C ASP A 128 -16.83 -12.16 34.03
N PRO A 129 -17.33 -12.07 35.28
CA PRO A 129 -18.68 -12.47 35.66
C PRO A 129 -19.78 -11.40 35.40
N ASP A 130 -19.46 -10.26 34.79
CA ASP A 130 -20.43 -9.17 34.51
C ASP A 130 -20.78 -9.00 33.01
N ALA A 131 -20.63 -10.06 32.20
CA ALA A 131 -21.07 -10.05 30.80
C ALA A 131 -22.62 -10.08 30.69
N PRO A 132 -23.27 -9.08 30.07
CA PRO A 132 -24.72 -9.07 29.87
C PRO A 132 -25.18 -10.17 28.87
N GLU A 133 -26.32 -10.77 29.17
CA GLU A 133 -26.93 -11.97 28.55
C GLU A 133 -27.41 -11.82 27.08
N TRP A 134 -26.83 -10.91 26.29
CA TRP A 134 -27.08 -10.75 24.83
C TRP A 134 -25.86 -11.11 23.96
N LEU A 135 -24.89 -11.82 24.53
CA LEU A 135 -23.67 -12.30 23.84
C LEU A 135 -23.63 -13.82 23.66
N GLU A 136 -24.79 -14.48 23.71
CA GLU A 136 -24.95 -15.81 23.12
C GLU A 136 -25.31 -15.63 21.64
N PRO A 137 -24.63 -16.31 20.69
CA PRO A 137 -25.01 -16.23 19.30
C PRO A 137 -26.39 -16.87 19.15
N ASP A 138 -27.42 -16.06 18.86
CA ASP A 138 -28.66 -16.58 18.31
C ASP A 138 -28.30 -17.28 17.00
N ASN A 139 -28.32 -18.60 17.04
CA ASN A 139 -28.04 -19.49 15.94
C ASN A 139 -29.28 -19.65 15.03
N SER A 140 -30.19 -18.68 15.04
CA SER A 140 -31.40 -18.71 14.23
C SER A 140 -31.59 -17.45 13.37
N THR A 141 -31.72 -17.71 12.06
CA THR A 141 -32.21 -16.80 11.01
C THR A 141 -31.26 -15.75 10.43
N TYR A 142 -30.04 -16.18 10.06
CA TYR A 142 -29.52 -15.72 8.76
C TYR A 142 -30.32 -16.41 7.65
N PRO A 143 -30.72 -15.71 6.57
CA PRO A 143 -31.30 -16.40 5.42
C PRO A 143 -30.31 -17.48 4.97
N GLU A 144 -30.77 -18.73 4.87
CA GLU A 144 -30.07 -19.83 4.19
C GLU A 144 -30.03 -19.59 2.66
N GLY A 145 -29.60 -18.40 2.26
CA GLY A 145 -29.29 -18.00 0.89
C GLY A 145 -27.85 -17.51 0.88
N ASP A 146 -26.94 -18.38 0.44
CA ASP A 146 -25.53 -18.07 0.15
C ASP A 146 -24.74 -17.32 1.24
N THR A 147 -24.77 -17.81 2.47
CA THR A 147 -23.67 -17.53 3.40
C THR A 147 -22.40 -18.18 2.85
N TRP A 148 -21.52 -17.37 2.26
CA TRP A 148 -20.21 -17.76 1.72
C TRP A 148 -19.38 -18.46 2.80
N ASN A 149 -19.42 -19.79 2.79
CA ASN A 149 -18.59 -20.60 3.67
C ASN A 149 -17.17 -20.65 3.08
N TRP A 150 -16.22 -19.90 3.67
CA TRP A 150 -14.78 -19.99 3.33
C TRP A 150 -14.22 -21.42 3.47
N ASN A 151 -14.95 -22.30 4.15
CA ASN A 151 -14.65 -23.73 4.31
C ASN A 151 -15.58 -24.64 3.50
N ARG A 152 -16.38 -24.15 2.53
CA ARG A 152 -17.21 -25.02 1.67
C ARG A 152 -16.27 -25.85 0.79
N ARG A 153 -16.07 -27.10 1.20
CA ARG A 153 -15.29 -28.12 0.49
C ARG A 153 -16.17 -28.74 -0.58
N PRO A 154 -15.77 -28.81 -1.85
CA PRO A 154 -16.27 -29.87 -2.72
C PRO A 154 -15.84 -31.22 -2.15
N ASP A 155 -16.74 -32.19 -2.21
CA ASP A 155 -16.64 -33.49 -1.53
C ASP A 155 -15.53 -34.40 -2.11
N GLN A 156 -15.04 -34.12 -3.33
CA GLN A 156 -13.94 -34.87 -3.95
C GLN A 156 -12.96 -33.97 -4.70
N LEU A 157 -11.67 -34.26 -4.51
CA LEU A 157 -10.56 -33.66 -5.27
C LEU A 157 -10.54 -34.22 -6.70
N PRO A 158 -10.30 -33.38 -7.73
CA PRO A 158 -10.02 -33.89 -9.06
C PRO A 158 -8.69 -34.69 -9.02
N HIS A 159 -8.73 -35.98 -9.34
CA HIS A 159 -7.51 -36.76 -9.53
C HIS A 159 -6.91 -36.43 -10.89
N TRP A 160 -5.73 -35.80 -10.92
CA TRP A 160 -4.93 -35.61 -12.14
C TRP A 160 -3.85 -36.69 -12.26
N SER A 161 -3.49 -37.02 -13.50
CA SER A 161 -2.33 -37.85 -13.80
C SER A 161 -1.06 -37.00 -13.99
N GLY A 162 0.11 -37.62 -13.93
CA GLY A 162 1.36 -36.95 -14.34
C GLY A 162 1.33 -36.49 -15.81
N GLU A 163 0.55 -37.16 -16.66
CA GLU A 163 0.33 -36.78 -18.06
C GLU A 163 -0.46 -35.47 -18.16
N ASP A 164 -1.53 -35.31 -17.39
CA ASP A 164 -2.32 -34.06 -17.36
C ASP A 164 -1.46 -32.86 -16.95
N VAL A 165 -0.63 -33.05 -15.92
CA VAL A 165 0.31 -32.03 -15.42
C VAL A 165 1.33 -31.67 -16.51
N SER A 166 2.02 -32.65 -17.07
CA SER A 166 3.06 -32.42 -18.08
C SER A 166 2.51 -31.83 -19.38
N SER A 167 1.33 -32.26 -19.83
CA SER A 167 0.64 -31.73 -21.00
C SER A 167 0.25 -30.26 -20.80
N SER A 168 -0.37 -29.93 -19.66
CA SER A 168 -0.77 -28.57 -19.34
C SER A 168 0.44 -27.62 -19.25
N LEU A 169 1.54 -28.08 -18.66
CA LEU A 169 2.80 -27.33 -18.62
C LEU A 169 3.42 -27.13 -20.00
N SER A 170 3.39 -28.15 -20.86
CA SER A 170 3.86 -28.04 -22.26
C SER A 170 3.10 -26.96 -23.03
N GLU A 171 1.77 -26.93 -22.88
CA GLU A 171 0.93 -25.90 -23.49
C GLU A 171 1.22 -24.51 -22.94
N GLY A 172 1.45 -24.38 -21.63
CA GLY A 172 1.89 -23.13 -21.02
C GLY A 172 3.17 -22.58 -21.66
N SER A 173 4.17 -23.43 -21.90
CA SER A 173 5.38 -23.05 -22.63
C SER A 173 5.12 -22.67 -24.08
N GLN A 174 4.23 -23.36 -24.77
CA GLN A 174 3.87 -23.01 -26.16
C GLN A 174 3.24 -21.63 -26.24
N GLU A 175 2.41 -21.26 -25.27
CA GLU A 175 1.80 -19.92 -25.21
C GLU A 175 2.84 -18.83 -24.90
N GLU A 176 3.86 -19.11 -24.07
CA GLU A 176 4.98 -18.19 -23.82
C GLU A 176 5.84 -17.98 -25.08
N MET A 177 6.10 -19.05 -25.85
CA MET A 177 6.80 -18.94 -27.13
C MET A 177 6.01 -18.06 -28.12
N LYS A 178 4.70 -18.26 -28.25
CA LYS A 178 3.84 -17.40 -29.10
C LYS A 178 3.86 -15.94 -28.65
N LYS A 179 3.85 -15.68 -27.34
CA LYS A 179 3.99 -14.32 -26.79
C LYS A 179 5.33 -13.70 -27.22
N THR A 180 6.42 -14.46 -27.14
CA THR A 180 7.75 -14.00 -27.58
C THR A 180 7.80 -13.71 -29.08
N GLU A 181 7.15 -14.52 -29.91
CA GLU A 181 7.02 -14.25 -31.35
C GLU A 181 6.32 -12.92 -31.62
N VAL A 182 5.26 -12.60 -30.87
CA VAL A 182 4.57 -11.30 -30.96
C VAL A 182 5.50 -10.16 -30.54
N GLU A 183 6.25 -10.32 -29.44
CA GLU A 183 7.23 -9.32 -29.00
C GLU A 183 8.29 -9.02 -30.07
N ASP A 184 8.82 -10.07 -30.72
CA ASP A 184 9.82 -9.92 -31.77
C ASP A 184 9.25 -9.26 -33.04
N GLU A 185 8.01 -9.58 -33.41
CA GLU A 185 7.31 -8.92 -34.51
C GLU A 185 7.02 -7.43 -34.23
N LEU A 186 6.68 -7.08 -32.98
CA LEU A 186 6.52 -5.67 -32.57
C LEU A 186 7.84 -4.89 -32.74
N VAL A 187 8.97 -5.48 -32.33
CA VAL A 187 10.30 -4.89 -32.53
C VAL A 187 10.63 -4.75 -34.00
N LYS A 188 10.45 -5.80 -34.82
CA LYS A 188 10.70 -5.77 -36.27
C LYS A 188 9.89 -4.69 -36.98
N ARG A 189 8.66 -4.44 -36.54
CA ARG A 189 7.76 -3.41 -37.10
C ARG A 189 7.94 -2.03 -36.46
N ASN A 190 8.87 -1.88 -35.53
CA ASN A 190 9.15 -0.64 -34.79
C ASN A 190 7.89 -0.09 -34.08
N VAL A 191 7.06 -0.98 -33.53
CA VAL A 191 5.89 -0.61 -32.72
C VAL A 191 6.35 -0.39 -31.29
N SER A 192 6.37 0.86 -30.85
CA SER A 192 6.80 1.25 -29.51
C SER A 192 6.08 2.50 -29.04
N LEU A 193 6.10 2.75 -27.72
CA LEU A 193 5.64 4.01 -27.17
C LEU A 193 6.58 5.14 -27.58
N ARG A 194 6.01 6.31 -27.89
CA ARG A 194 6.81 7.50 -28.20
C ARG A 194 7.62 7.91 -26.97
N ARG A 195 8.95 7.97 -27.11
CA ARG A 195 9.87 8.45 -26.07
C ARG A 195 9.44 9.83 -25.57
N GLY A 196 9.44 10.01 -24.26
CA GLY A 196 9.02 11.27 -23.60
C GLY A 196 7.51 11.44 -23.41
N SER A 197 6.66 10.61 -24.03
CA SER A 197 5.22 10.62 -23.75
C SER A 197 4.93 10.20 -22.30
N ALA A 198 3.78 10.63 -21.76
CA ALA A 198 3.39 10.27 -20.39
C ALA A 198 3.28 8.74 -20.19
N SER A 199 2.77 8.00 -21.18
CA SER A 199 2.72 6.53 -21.15
C SER A 199 4.11 5.89 -21.16
N TYR A 200 5.06 6.44 -21.93
CA TYR A 200 6.44 5.98 -21.94
C TYR A 200 7.11 6.20 -20.58
N LYS A 201 6.97 7.40 -19.99
CA LYS A 201 7.48 7.69 -18.64
C LYS A 201 6.88 6.76 -17.58
N HIS A 202 5.58 6.46 -17.67
CA HIS A 202 4.92 5.53 -16.78
C HIS A 202 5.45 4.09 -16.92
N GLN A 203 5.65 3.58 -18.13
CA GLN A 203 6.14 2.20 -18.31
C GLN A 203 7.65 2.06 -18.07
N GLU A 204 8.49 3.00 -18.51
CA GLU A 204 9.95 2.85 -18.45
C GLU A 204 10.58 3.48 -17.20
N GLY A 205 10.16 4.70 -16.85
CA GLY A 205 10.68 5.40 -15.68
C GLY A 205 10.04 4.92 -14.37
N PHE A 206 8.70 4.96 -14.31
CA PHE A 206 7.97 4.62 -13.07
C PHE A 206 7.87 3.11 -12.81
N ARG A 207 7.50 2.33 -13.84
CA ARG A 207 7.34 0.86 -13.74
C ARG A 207 8.59 0.12 -14.23
N LYS A 208 9.77 0.54 -13.75
CA LYS A 208 11.01 -0.17 -14.03
C LYS A 208 10.91 -1.60 -13.49
N THR A 209 11.13 -2.57 -14.37
CA THR A 209 11.13 -3.99 -14.02
C THR A 209 12.56 -4.48 -14.05
N ASP A 210 13.02 -5.06 -12.96
CA ASP A 210 14.31 -5.69 -12.84
C ASP A 210 14.43 -6.87 -13.82
N PRO A 211 15.61 -7.14 -14.39
CA PRO A 211 15.83 -8.30 -15.25
C PRO A 211 15.43 -9.63 -14.60
N LEU A 212 15.64 -9.80 -13.29
CA LEU A 212 15.22 -11.01 -12.56
C LEU A 212 13.69 -11.13 -12.58
N ALA A 213 12.97 -10.06 -12.27
CA ALA A 213 11.50 -10.06 -12.32
C ALA A 213 10.97 -10.30 -13.75
N THR A 214 11.66 -9.80 -14.77
CA THR A 214 11.34 -10.07 -16.19
C THR A 214 11.48 -11.55 -16.53
N ASN A 215 12.54 -12.20 -16.05
CA ASN A 215 12.75 -13.64 -16.24
C ASN A 215 11.69 -14.47 -15.48
N MET A 216 11.42 -14.11 -14.22
CA MET A 216 10.37 -14.72 -13.43
C MET A 216 9.00 -14.58 -14.09
N SER A 217 8.71 -13.42 -14.70
CA SER A 217 7.47 -13.14 -15.41
C SER A 217 7.20 -14.09 -16.58
N ARG A 218 8.23 -14.55 -17.30
CA ARG A 218 8.08 -15.52 -18.41
C ARG A 218 7.61 -16.87 -17.89
N LEU A 219 8.20 -17.33 -16.78
CA LEU A 219 7.77 -18.55 -16.10
C LEU A 219 6.37 -18.38 -15.50
N GLY A 220 6.08 -17.27 -14.83
CA GLY A 220 4.76 -16.97 -14.31
C GLY A 220 3.67 -16.98 -15.39
N TYR A 221 3.96 -16.41 -16.58
CA TYR A 221 3.03 -16.44 -17.71
C TYR A 221 2.77 -17.86 -18.20
N SER A 222 3.81 -18.67 -18.35
CA SER A 222 3.69 -20.10 -18.69
C SER A 222 2.81 -20.84 -17.68
N MET A 223 2.98 -20.56 -16.38
CA MET A 223 2.17 -21.15 -15.30
C MET A 223 0.71 -20.70 -15.30
N ASP A 224 0.42 -19.42 -15.58
CA ASP A 224 -0.95 -18.92 -15.72
C ASP A 224 -1.67 -19.68 -16.86
N ARG A 225 -1.01 -19.85 -18.01
CA ARG A 225 -1.57 -20.55 -19.17
C ARG A 225 -1.71 -22.06 -18.92
N ALA A 226 -0.75 -22.66 -18.23
CA ALA A 226 -0.84 -24.06 -17.81
C ALA A 226 -1.98 -24.28 -16.79
N SER A 227 -2.18 -23.36 -15.85
CA SER A 227 -3.29 -23.38 -14.89
C SER A 227 -4.65 -23.27 -15.60
N TYR A 228 -4.75 -22.38 -16.58
CA TYR A 228 -5.92 -22.31 -17.45
C TYR A 228 -6.19 -23.64 -18.14
N SER A 229 -5.17 -24.24 -18.77
CA SER A 229 -5.37 -25.49 -19.49
C SER A 229 -5.71 -26.67 -18.60
N MET A 230 -5.12 -26.73 -17.40
CA MET A 230 -5.48 -27.72 -16.38
C MET A 230 -6.94 -27.54 -15.93
N SER A 231 -7.39 -26.30 -15.71
CA SER A 231 -8.78 -26.03 -15.30
C SER A 231 -9.80 -26.50 -16.33
N GLN A 232 -9.48 -26.36 -17.63
CA GLN A 232 -10.35 -26.82 -18.72
C GLN A 232 -10.40 -28.35 -18.79
N ARG A 233 -9.27 -29.04 -18.64
CA ARG A 233 -9.22 -30.52 -18.61
C ARG A 233 -10.04 -31.10 -17.46
N MET A 234 -9.93 -30.47 -16.30
CA MET A 234 -10.56 -30.95 -15.06
C MET A 234 -11.97 -30.38 -14.83
N ASN A 235 -12.49 -29.57 -15.78
CA ASN A 235 -13.79 -28.89 -15.69
C ASN A 235 -13.98 -28.13 -14.35
N ILE A 236 -12.94 -27.39 -13.93
CA ILE A 236 -12.93 -26.63 -12.68
C ILE A 236 -13.72 -25.33 -12.88
N THR A 237 -14.72 -25.09 -12.03
CA THR A 237 -15.53 -23.86 -12.09
C THR A 237 -14.73 -22.63 -11.62
N ARG A 238 -15.20 -21.44 -11.97
CA ARG A 238 -14.64 -20.15 -11.53
C ARG A 238 -14.54 -20.05 -10.00
N GLU A 239 -15.59 -20.47 -9.29
CA GLU A 239 -15.64 -20.43 -7.83
C GLU A 239 -14.66 -21.46 -7.23
N THR A 240 -14.50 -22.62 -7.87
CA THR A 240 -13.55 -23.62 -7.41
C THR A 240 -12.11 -23.17 -7.65
N SER A 241 -11.83 -22.55 -8.80
CA SER A 241 -10.48 -22.11 -9.16
C SER A 241 -9.94 -21.00 -8.25
N ALA A 242 -10.81 -20.07 -7.84
CA ALA A 242 -10.45 -18.95 -6.97
C ALA A 242 -10.29 -19.32 -5.49
N PHE A 243 -10.90 -20.40 -5.00
CA PHE A 243 -11.03 -20.67 -3.56
C PHE A 243 -10.50 -22.03 -3.10
N ASP A 244 -10.49 -23.06 -3.96
CA ASP A 244 -10.12 -24.39 -3.51
C ASP A 244 -8.62 -24.65 -3.70
N SER A 245 -7.84 -24.51 -2.63
CA SER A 245 -6.38 -24.76 -2.60
C SER A 245 -5.95 -26.21 -2.89
N ARG A 246 -6.87 -27.04 -3.34
CA ARG A 246 -6.81 -28.49 -3.35
C ARG A 246 -6.63 -29.00 -4.79
N TRP A 247 -7.08 -28.24 -5.80
CA TRP A 247 -6.58 -28.35 -7.18
C TRP A 247 -5.29 -27.52 -7.40
N ILE A 248 -4.78 -26.87 -6.35
CA ILE A 248 -3.46 -26.24 -6.35
C ILE A 248 -2.44 -27.38 -6.15
N GLY A 249 -2.08 -28.06 -7.24
CA GLY A 249 -1.11 -29.15 -7.21
C GLY A 249 0.30 -28.62 -6.97
N ASP A 250 1.09 -29.34 -6.16
CA ASP A 250 2.50 -29.01 -5.96
C ASP A 250 3.31 -29.32 -7.23
N LEU A 251 3.92 -28.29 -7.81
CA LEU A 251 4.80 -28.38 -8.96
C LEU A 251 6.27 -28.21 -8.57
N SER A 252 6.63 -28.30 -7.29
CA SER A 252 7.99 -28.12 -6.80
C SER A 252 9.04 -28.99 -7.50
N SER A 253 8.67 -30.20 -7.95
CA SER A 253 9.55 -31.11 -8.70
C SER A 253 9.55 -30.88 -10.21
N SER A 254 8.78 -29.90 -10.71
CA SER A 254 8.65 -29.58 -12.13
C SER A 254 9.83 -28.71 -12.62
N PRO A 255 10.28 -28.83 -13.88
CA PRO A 255 11.30 -27.95 -14.45
C PRO A 255 10.90 -26.46 -14.48
N TYR A 256 9.60 -26.15 -14.32
CA TYR A 256 9.09 -24.77 -14.19
C TYR A 256 9.29 -24.18 -12.78
N CYS A 257 9.73 -25.02 -11.85
CA CYS A 257 10.01 -24.71 -10.45
C CYS A 257 11.49 -24.82 -10.08
N ASP A 258 12.33 -24.85 -11.09
CA ASP A 258 13.76 -24.79 -10.91
C ASP A 258 14.12 -23.55 -10.08
N GLN A 259 14.44 -23.80 -8.81
CA GLN A 259 14.71 -22.72 -7.86
C GLN A 259 15.87 -21.88 -8.36
N GLU A 260 16.87 -22.45 -9.03
CA GLU A 260 18.00 -21.68 -9.58
C GLU A 260 17.57 -20.64 -10.61
N ARG A 261 16.46 -20.87 -11.33
CA ARG A 261 15.87 -19.91 -12.28
C ARG A 261 14.92 -18.92 -11.63
N LEU A 262 14.31 -19.30 -10.51
CA LEU A 262 13.35 -18.46 -9.79
C LEU A 262 14.04 -17.50 -8.85
N ARG A 263 14.90 -18.01 -7.96
CA ARG A 263 15.81 -17.26 -7.08
C ARG A 263 16.94 -18.15 -6.58
N PRO A 264 18.18 -17.64 -6.46
CA PRO A 264 19.26 -18.39 -5.80
C PRO A 264 18.76 -18.97 -4.48
N ARG A 265 18.98 -20.27 -4.24
CA ARG A 265 18.61 -20.87 -2.96
C ARG A 265 19.30 -20.06 -1.85
N PRO A 266 18.55 -19.54 -0.86
CA PRO A 266 19.18 -18.80 0.22
C PRO A 266 20.17 -19.74 0.92
N SER A 267 21.38 -19.23 1.18
CA SER A 267 22.32 -19.88 2.10
C SER A 267 21.60 -20.20 3.41
N PRO A 268 21.98 -21.27 4.14
CA PRO A 268 21.40 -21.55 5.44
C PRO A 268 21.38 -20.29 6.31
N CYS A 269 20.22 -19.91 6.82
CA CYS A 269 20.06 -18.69 7.58
C CYS A 269 20.91 -18.72 8.85
N ASN A 270 21.67 -17.65 9.10
CA ASN A 270 22.42 -17.49 10.33
C ASN A 270 21.58 -16.66 11.33
N PRO A 271 20.92 -17.27 12.32
CA PRO A 271 20.12 -16.52 13.31
C PRO A 271 20.99 -15.60 14.19
N SER A 272 22.30 -15.87 14.27
CA SER A 272 23.26 -15.07 15.03
C SER A 272 23.81 -13.88 14.24
N HIS A 273 23.39 -13.67 12.98
CA HIS A 273 23.78 -12.49 12.22
C HIS A 273 23.01 -11.25 12.74
N PRO A 274 23.69 -10.16 13.15
CA PRO A 274 23.04 -9.02 13.81
C PRO A 274 22.27 -8.11 12.83
N TYR A 275 22.58 -8.17 11.54
CA TYR A 275 21.97 -7.30 10.52
C TYR A 275 21.05 -8.03 9.56
N ARG A 276 20.07 -7.30 9.04
CA ARG A 276 19.15 -7.75 7.99
C ARG A 276 19.89 -7.90 6.68
N SER A 277 19.54 -8.91 5.88
CA SER A 277 19.97 -8.95 4.49
C SER A 277 19.38 -7.77 3.71
N VAL A 278 19.92 -7.48 2.53
CA VAL A 278 19.46 -6.39 1.66
C VAL A 278 18.16 -6.77 0.94
N ASP A 279 17.99 -8.05 0.63
CA ASP A 279 16.85 -8.60 -0.10
C ASP A 279 15.72 -9.09 0.83
N GLY A 280 15.84 -8.88 2.14
CA GLY A 280 14.86 -9.32 3.15
C GLY A 280 14.85 -10.82 3.44
N THR A 281 15.71 -11.62 2.79
CA THR A 281 15.84 -13.05 3.11
C THR A 281 16.28 -13.30 4.56
N CYS A 282 15.93 -14.46 5.10
CA CYS A 282 16.29 -14.87 6.46
C CYS A 282 15.79 -13.94 7.59
N ASN A 283 14.83 -13.05 7.32
CA ASN A 283 14.07 -12.39 8.39
C ASN A 283 13.32 -13.44 9.20
N ASN A 284 12.51 -14.25 8.52
CA ASN A 284 11.93 -15.46 9.09
C ASN A 284 12.89 -16.65 8.90
N ILE A 285 13.27 -17.33 9.98
CA ILE A 285 14.27 -18.41 9.93
C ILE A 285 13.68 -19.69 9.31
N ASP A 286 12.42 -20.00 9.63
CA ASP A 286 11.74 -21.21 9.14
C ASP A 286 11.26 -21.05 7.69
N ASN A 287 10.97 -19.82 7.28
CA ASN A 287 10.51 -19.46 5.95
C ASN A 287 11.36 -18.32 5.37
N PRO A 288 12.61 -18.58 4.91
CA PRO A 288 13.58 -17.55 4.57
C PRO A 288 13.15 -16.52 3.51
N ASN A 289 12.16 -16.83 2.69
CA ASN A 289 11.68 -15.96 1.62
C ASN A 289 10.47 -15.11 2.01
N TRP A 290 9.90 -15.29 3.21
CA TRP A 290 8.75 -14.51 3.64
C TRP A 290 9.11 -13.04 3.82
N GLY A 291 8.53 -12.19 2.96
CA GLY A 291 8.83 -10.74 2.93
C GLY A 291 10.08 -10.36 2.14
N ALA A 292 10.79 -11.32 1.55
CA ALA A 292 11.93 -11.02 0.69
C ALA A 292 11.51 -10.35 -0.63
N SER A 293 12.44 -9.67 -1.30
CA SER A 293 12.25 -9.13 -2.63
C SER A 293 11.96 -10.23 -3.66
N PHE A 294 11.35 -9.83 -4.77
CA PHE A 294 10.94 -10.70 -5.87
C PHE A 294 9.92 -11.79 -5.48
N THR A 295 9.14 -11.58 -4.42
CA THR A 295 8.07 -12.48 -3.96
C THR A 295 6.71 -12.20 -4.59
N PRO A 296 5.85 -13.22 -4.76
CA PRO A 296 4.45 -12.97 -5.01
C PRO A 296 3.86 -12.12 -3.87
N PHE A 297 2.98 -11.17 -4.20
CA PHE A 297 2.14 -10.53 -3.19
C PHE A 297 1.33 -11.60 -2.44
N ARG A 298 1.17 -11.40 -1.12
CA ARG A 298 0.21 -12.17 -0.32
C ARG A 298 -1.21 -11.81 -0.77
N ARG A 299 -2.17 -12.68 -0.50
CA ARG A 299 -3.60 -12.40 -0.61
C ARG A 299 -4.19 -12.18 0.78
N ALA A 300 -4.83 -11.03 1.03
CA ALA A 300 -5.66 -10.86 2.21
C ALA A 300 -6.97 -11.64 2.06
N MET A 301 -7.52 -11.65 0.85
CA MET A 301 -8.71 -12.41 0.48
C MET A 301 -8.47 -13.16 -0.84
N PRO A 302 -9.19 -14.26 -1.13
CA PRO A 302 -8.98 -15.00 -2.37
C PRO A 302 -9.28 -14.11 -3.59
N PRO A 303 -8.51 -14.24 -4.67
CA PRO A 303 -8.60 -13.36 -5.84
C PRO A 303 -9.93 -13.50 -6.57
N GLU A 304 -10.33 -12.44 -7.26
CA GLU A 304 -11.57 -12.37 -8.03
C GLU A 304 -11.26 -12.02 -9.50
N TYR A 305 -10.87 -13.04 -10.25
CA TYR A 305 -10.70 -12.96 -11.71
C TYR A 305 -12.01 -13.32 -12.45
N GLY A 306 -12.19 -12.82 -13.67
CA GLY A 306 -13.40 -13.06 -14.47
C GLY A 306 -13.60 -14.53 -14.83
N ASP A 307 -12.51 -15.26 -15.03
CA ASP A 307 -12.40 -16.70 -15.28
C ASP A 307 -11.97 -17.48 -14.02
N GLY A 308 -11.82 -16.78 -12.89
CA GLY A 308 -11.31 -17.33 -11.63
C GLY A 308 -9.80 -17.60 -11.63
N LEU A 309 -9.10 -17.32 -12.73
CA LEU A 309 -7.67 -17.61 -12.88
C LEU A 309 -6.82 -16.38 -13.19
N SER A 310 -7.08 -15.69 -14.30
CA SER A 310 -6.13 -14.65 -14.76
C SER A 310 -6.76 -13.51 -15.53
N SER A 311 -7.96 -13.66 -16.09
CA SER A 311 -8.64 -12.58 -16.83
C SER A 311 -9.07 -11.44 -15.91
N LEU A 312 -9.17 -10.21 -16.42
CA LEU A 312 -9.66 -9.08 -15.63
C LEU A 312 -11.00 -9.39 -14.95
N ARG A 313 -11.23 -8.83 -13.76
CA ARG A 313 -12.50 -8.96 -13.04
C ARG A 313 -13.67 -8.53 -13.93
N ARG A 314 -14.75 -9.32 -13.89
CA ARG A 314 -16.01 -9.08 -14.62
C ARG A 314 -17.11 -8.66 -13.65
N ALA A 315 -18.14 -8.02 -14.19
CA ALA A 315 -19.34 -7.67 -13.44
C ALA A 315 -20.09 -8.93 -12.99
N LYS A 316 -21.02 -8.76 -12.03
CA LYS A 316 -21.81 -9.86 -11.45
C LYS A 316 -22.61 -10.64 -12.50
N ASP A 317 -23.08 -9.97 -13.54
CA ASP A 317 -23.83 -10.57 -14.65
C ASP A 317 -22.92 -11.28 -15.69
N GLY A 318 -21.60 -11.21 -15.52
CA GLY A 318 -20.60 -11.80 -16.42
C GLY A 318 -20.09 -10.84 -17.51
N GLU A 319 -20.70 -9.66 -17.64
CA GLU A 319 -20.29 -8.64 -18.61
C GLU A 319 -19.00 -7.92 -18.15
N GLU A 320 -18.47 -7.06 -19.03
CA GLU A 320 -17.35 -6.20 -18.66
C GLU A 320 -17.79 -5.15 -17.63
N LEU A 321 -16.93 -4.89 -16.65
CA LEU A 321 -17.13 -3.76 -15.74
C LEU A 321 -17.08 -2.44 -16.53
N PRO A 322 -17.75 -1.37 -16.06
CA PRO A 322 -17.62 -0.04 -16.65
C PRO A 322 -16.16 0.34 -16.85
N SER A 323 -15.84 1.02 -17.96
CA SER A 323 -14.46 1.44 -18.22
C SER A 323 -13.88 2.17 -17.02
N ALA A 324 -12.64 1.84 -16.64
CA ALA A 324 -11.95 2.51 -15.54
C ALA A 324 -11.88 4.04 -15.73
N ARG A 325 -11.77 4.51 -16.98
CA ARG A 325 -11.83 5.94 -17.30
C ARG A 325 -13.23 6.53 -17.13
N GLN A 326 -14.27 5.77 -17.44
CA GLN A 326 -15.65 6.19 -17.20
C GLN A 326 -15.94 6.35 -15.69
N VAL A 327 -15.46 5.42 -14.86
CA VAL A 327 -15.55 5.53 -13.39
C VAL A 327 -14.78 6.76 -12.91
N SER A 328 -13.54 6.95 -13.37
CA SER A 328 -12.73 8.13 -13.04
C SER A 328 -13.45 9.44 -13.36
N ASN A 329 -14.04 9.56 -14.55
CA ASN A 329 -14.73 10.78 -14.99
C ASN A 329 -16.04 11.07 -14.28
N ARG A 330 -16.77 10.05 -13.82
CA ARG A 330 -18.14 10.21 -13.29
C ARG A 330 -18.20 10.17 -11.77
N VAL A 331 -17.32 9.39 -11.15
CA VAL A 331 -17.20 9.28 -9.69
C VAL A 331 -16.09 10.17 -9.18
N HIS A 332 -14.93 10.15 -9.83
CA HIS A 332 -13.71 10.77 -9.34
C HIS A 332 -13.43 12.17 -9.90
N ILE A 333 -14.45 13.03 -9.84
CA ILE A 333 -14.42 14.37 -10.43
C ILE A 333 -13.52 15.35 -9.68
N ASN A 334 -13.14 16.43 -10.35
CA ASN A 334 -12.36 17.52 -9.75
C ASN A 334 -13.24 18.44 -8.89
N ARG A 335 -13.45 18.02 -7.63
CA ARG A 335 -14.16 18.78 -6.58
C ARG A 335 -13.41 18.71 -5.25
N MET A 336 -12.11 18.96 -5.33
CA MET A 336 -11.19 18.83 -4.19
C MET A 336 -11.63 19.67 -2.99
N ALA A 337 -11.54 19.07 -1.81
CA ALA A 337 -11.50 19.78 -0.53
C ALA A 337 -10.13 19.56 0.13
N ASP A 338 -9.70 20.53 0.93
CA ASP A 338 -8.46 20.39 1.71
C ASP A 338 -8.74 19.62 3.01
N SER A 339 -7.76 18.82 3.43
CA SER A 339 -7.72 18.23 4.77
C SER A 339 -7.61 19.33 5.82
N GLN A 340 -8.40 19.25 6.88
CA GLN A 340 -8.42 20.28 7.92
C GLN A 340 -7.16 20.27 8.81
N SER A 341 -6.40 19.16 8.85
CA SER A 341 -5.36 18.96 9.87
C SER A 341 -4.05 18.38 9.38
N TYR A 342 -3.96 17.90 8.13
CA TYR A 342 -2.78 17.22 7.62
C TYR A 342 -2.08 18.03 6.53
N SER A 343 -0.76 18.04 6.60
CA SER A 343 0.10 18.73 5.65
C SER A 343 0.43 17.81 4.46
N VAL A 344 0.96 18.37 3.39
CA VAL A 344 1.45 17.60 2.22
C VAL A 344 2.55 16.60 2.61
N LEU A 345 3.29 16.83 3.70
CA LEU A 345 4.23 15.84 4.23
C LEU A 345 3.56 14.50 4.59
N THR A 346 2.27 14.48 4.93
CA THR A 346 1.53 13.21 5.14
C THR A 346 1.44 12.39 3.86
N MET A 347 1.14 13.04 2.74
CA MET A 347 1.07 12.38 1.43
C MET A 347 2.46 11.91 1.00
N SER A 348 3.47 12.79 1.10
CA SER A 348 4.86 12.46 0.72
C SER A 348 5.46 11.34 1.59
N TRP A 349 5.19 11.34 2.90
CA TRP A 349 5.60 10.24 3.79
C TRP A 349 4.92 8.92 3.42
N GLY A 350 3.61 8.96 3.17
CA GLY A 350 2.86 7.77 2.73
C GLY A 350 3.42 7.18 1.44
N GLN A 351 3.76 8.03 0.46
CA GLN A 351 4.40 7.62 -0.78
C GLN A 351 5.79 7.01 -0.55
N PHE A 352 6.62 7.64 0.28
CA PHE A 352 7.96 7.11 0.62
C PHE A 352 7.86 5.73 1.28
N VAL A 353 6.92 5.55 2.22
CA VAL A 353 6.67 4.25 2.87
C VAL A 353 6.14 3.22 1.89
N ASP A 354 5.23 3.57 0.96
CA ASP A 354 4.79 2.65 -0.09
C ASP A 354 5.97 2.17 -0.94
N HIS A 355 6.88 3.08 -1.27
CA HIS A 355 8.04 2.77 -2.08
C HIS A 355 9.07 1.91 -1.34
N ASP A 356 9.07 1.93 -0.01
CA ASP A 356 9.90 1.07 0.83
C ASP A 356 9.42 -0.39 0.84
N ILE A 357 8.12 -0.63 0.65
CA ILE A 357 7.52 -1.97 0.85
C ILE A 357 6.86 -2.58 -0.40
N THR A 358 6.55 -1.77 -1.42
CA THR A 358 5.89 -2.24 -2.64
C THR A 358 6.58 -1.72 -3.90
N LEU A 359 6.86 -2.62 -4.85
CA LEU A 359 7.24 -2.31 -6.22
C LEU A 359 6.72 -3.40 -7.15
N THR A 360 5.49 -3.27 -7.63
CA THR A 360 4.89 -4.24 -8.55
C THR A 360 5.65 -4.26 -9.89
N ALA A 361 6.22 -5.42 -10.25
CA ALA A 361 6.81 -5.63 -11.57
C ALA A 361 5.75 -5.52 -12.68
N GLN A 362 6.12 -4.89 -13.79
CA GLN A 362 5.29 -4.84 -14.99
C GLN A 362 5.82 -5.82 -16.03
N THR A 363 4.93 -6.46 -16.79
CA THR A 363 5.35 -7.27 -17.95
C THR A 363 6.08 -6.38 -18.95
N LYS A 364 7.28 -6.82 -19.37
CA LYS A 364 8.09 -6.14 -20.38
C LYS A 364 8.12 -6.94 -21.67
N GLY A 365 8.27 -6.25 -22.80
CA GLY A 365 8.46 -6.86 -24.12
C GLY A 365 9.91 -7.27 -24.37
N SER A 366 10.24 -7.55 -25.64
CA SER A 366 11.58 -7.98 -26.05
C SER A 366 12.65 -6.95 -25.63
N GLY A 367 13.72 -7.46 -25.01
CA GLY A 367 14.82 -6.64 -24.48
C GLY A 367 14.47 -5.76 -23.27
N GLY A 368 13.37 -6.03 -22.56
CA GLY A 368 12.96 -5.26 -21.38
C GLY A 368 12.20 -3.98 -21.69
N LYS A 369 11.82 -3.76 -22.95
CA LYS A 369 11.16 -2.53 -23.42
C LYS A 369 9.66 -2.49 -23.11
N SER A 370 9.10 -1.29 -23.11
CA SER A 370 7.67 -1.00 -23.01
C SER A 370 6.87 -1.63 -24.13
N ILE A 371 5.60 -1.93 -23.81
CA ILE A 371 4.64 -2.54 -24.73
C ILE A 371 3.57 -1.51 -25.07
N ALA A 372 3.33 -1.31 -26.36
CA ALA A 372 2.23 -0.49 -26.88
C ALA A 372 0.96 -1.34 -27.01
N CYS A 373 -0.11 -0.91 -26.33
CA CYS A 373 -1.36 -1.66 -26.18
C CYS A 373 -2.56 -0.98 -26.84
N CYS A 374 -2.52 0.32 -27.13
CA CYS A 374 -3.65 0.95 -27.79
C CYS A 374 -3.79 0.48 -29.26
N PRO A 375 -5.01 0.18 -29.72
CA PRO A 375 -5.26 -0.37 -31.06
C PRO A 375 -4.68 0.44 -32.23
N ASP A 376 -4.65 1.77 -32.08
CA ASP A 376 -4.12 2.69 -33.10
C ASP A 376 -2.63 2.45 -33.38
N LEU A 377 -1.85 2.06 -32.37
CA LEU A 377 -0.43 1.80 -32.50
C LEU A 377 -0.13 0.44 -33.14
N VAL A 378 -1.01 -0.55 -32.94
CA VAL A 378 -0.95 -1.85 -33.62
C VAL A 378 -1.65 -1.85 -34.98
N ARG A 379 -2.14 -0.68 -35.44
CA ARG A 379 -2.81 -0.46 -36.74
C ARG A 379 -3.97 -1.43 -37.01
N GLY A 380 -4.64 -1.88 -35.95
CA GLY A 380 -5.72 -2.86 -36.04
C GLY A 380 -5.30 -4.28 -36.48
N ASP A 381 -4.00 -4.60 -36.58
CA ASP A 381 -3.53 -5.97 -36.83
C ASP A 381 -3.64 -6.78 -35.53
N SER A 382 -4.71 -7.54 -35.37
CA SER A 382 -4.98 -8.34 -34.16
C SER A 382 -3.87 -9.34 -33.82
N ARG A 383 -3.04 -9.73 -34.80
CA ARG A 383 -1.89 -10.62 -34.58
C ARG A 383 -0.74 -9.95 -33.83
N LEU A 384 -0.73 -8.62 -33.80
CA LEU A 384 0.24 -7.81 -33.05
C LEU A 384 -0.26 -7.40 -31.68
N PHE A 385 -1.49 -7.78 -31.30
CA PHE A 385 -2.00 -7.48 -29.98
C PHE A 385 -1.29 -8.35 -28.94
N HIS A 386 -0.46 -7.73 -28.11
CA HIS A 386 0.30 -8.45 -27.11
C HIS A 386 -0.65 -9.01 -26.03
N PRO A 387 -0.52 -10.30 -25.63
CA PRO A 387 -1.49 -10.97 -24.74
C PRO A 387 -1.58 -10.36 -23.33
N GLU A 388 -0.57 -9.60 -22.92
CA GLU A 388 -0.53 -8.90 -21.63
C GLU A 388 -0.97 -7.43 -21.73
N CYS A 389 -1.55 -7.03 -22.85
CA CYS A 389 -2.20 -5.73 -23.00
C CYS A 389 -3.61 -5.75 -22.42
N ALA A 390 -3.93 -4.72 -21.64
CA ALA A 390 -5.26 -4.52 -21.05
C ALA A 390 -5.63 -3.01 -21.10
N PRO A 391 -5.65 -2.41 -22.31
CA PRO A 391 -5.84 -0.98 -22.49
C PRO A 391 -7.15 -0.49 -21.87
N ILE A 392 -7.19 0.77 -21.45
CA ILE A 392 -8.38 1.38 -20.86
C ILE A 392 -9.13 2.13 -21.96
N SER A 393 -10.32 1.65 -22.32
CA SER A 393 -11.18 2.31 -23.31
C SER A 393 -11.65 3.67 -22.82
N ILE A 394 -11.52 4.70 -23.66
CA ILE A 394 -12.00 6.05 -23.35
C ILE A 394 -13.35 6.26 -24.05
N PRO A 395 -14.42 6.62 -23.31
CA PRO A 395 -15.72 6.91 -23.91
C PRO A 395 -15.66 8.07 -24.92
N PRO A 396 -16.42 8.04 -26.03
CA PRO A 396 -16.45 9.14 -27.00
C PRO A 396 -16.90 10.49 -26.42
N ASP A 397 -17.69 10.46 -25.34
CA ASP A 397 -18.18 11.62 -24.59
C ASP A 397 -17.24 12.07 -23.46
N ASP A 398 -16.00 11.57 -23.39
CA ASP A 398 -15.01 11.97 -22.39
C ASP A 398 -14.72 13.48 -22.45
N PRO A 399 -14.99 14.24 -21.37
CA PRO A 399 -14.89 15.69 -21.39
C PRO A 399 -13.45 16.22 -21.48
N PHE A 400 -12.44 15.41 -21.15
CA PHE A 400 -11.04 15.83 -21.16
C PHE A 400 -10.28 15.26 -22.36
N TYR A 401 -10.41 13.96 -22.62
CA TYR A 401 -9.70 13.27 -23.71
C TYR A 401 -10.41 13.36 -25.07
N GLY A 402 -11.73 13.55 -25.07
CA GLY A 402 -12.53 13.72 -26.30
C GLY A 402 -12.01 14.84 -27.22
N PRO A 403 -11.71 16.06 -26.72
CA PRO A 403 -11.11 17.14 -27.51
C PRO A 403 -9.76 16.80 -28.17
N PHE A 404 -9.06 15.76 -27.70
CA PHE A 404 -7.80 15.28 -28.28
C PHE A 404 -7.97 14.09 -29.21
N ASN A 405 -9.21 13.65 -29.48
CA ASN A 405 -9.55 12.43 -30.21
C ASN A 405 -8.89 11.16 -29.63
N GLN A 406 -8.64 11.13 -28.32
CA GLN A 406 -8.04 9.97 -27.66
C GLN A 406 -9.12 8.96 -27.27
N THR A 407 -8.99 7.72 -27.74
CA THR A 407 -9.99 6.64 -27.54
C THR A 407 -9.51 5.54 -26.60
N CYS A 408 -8.24 5.57 -26.19
CA CYS A 408 -7.59 4.52 -25.41
C CYS A 408 -6.51 5.09 -24.47
N MET A 409 -6.31 4.49 -23.30
CA MET A 409 -5.11 4.69 -22.49
C MET A 409 -4.25 3.43 -22.45
N GLU A 410 -2.93 3.63 -22.55
CA GLU A 410 -1.95 2.57 -22.48
C GLU A 410 -1.96 1.87 -21.11
N PHE A 411 -2.12 0.55 -21.11
CA PHE A 411 -2.05 -0.25 -19.90
C PHE A 411 -1.54 -1.66 -20.21
N VAL A 412 -0.45 -2.01 -19.54
CA VAL A 412 0.17 -3.35 -19.56
C VAL A 412 -0.02 -3.98 -18.20
N ARG A 413 -0.43 -5.26 -18.21
CA ARG A 413 -0.62 -6.06 -17.02
C ARG A 413 0.65 -6.21 -16.19
N SER A 414 0.49 -6.33 -14.89
CA SER A 414 1.58 -6.57 -13.96
C SER A 414 2.17 -7.96 -14.19
N ALA A 415 3.49 -8.09 -14.08
CA ALA A 415 4.18 -9.35 -14.31
C ALA A 415 3.63 -10.48 -13.42
N PRO A 416 3.22 -11.62 -14.00
CA PRO A 416 2.75 -12.76 -13.23
C PRO A 416 3.91 -13.40 -12.45
N ALA A 417 3.65 -13.75 -11.20
CA ALA A 417 4.61 -14.40 -10.33
C ALA A 417 4.58 -15.92 -10.51
N PRO A 418 5.73 -16.59 -10.69
CA PRO A 418 5.82 -18.03 -10.64
C PRO A 418 5.62 -18.52 -9.20
N LYS A 419 4.68 -19.45 -8.99
CA LYS A 419 4.28 -19.91 -7.64
C LYS A 419 4.56 -21.36 -7.34
N CYS A 420 5.03 -22.11 -8.33
CA CYS A 420 5.20 -23.55 -8.20
C CYS A 420 3.98 -24.35 -7.86
N GLN A 421 2.83 -23.83 -8.26
CA GLN A 421 1.55 -24.50 -8.12
C GLN A 421 0.59 -23.99 -9.18
N PHE A 422 -0.35 -24.84 -9.60
CA PHE A 422 -1.48 -24.37 -10.40
C PHE A 422 -2.37 -23.47 -9.57
N GLY A 423 -3.02 -22.48 -10.19
CA GLY A 423 -3.89 -21.58 -9.46
C GLY A 423 -4.16 -20.28 -10.17
N PRO A 424 -4.87 -19.36 -9.49
CA PRO A 424 -5.06 -18.00 -9.98
C PRO A 424 -3.72 -17.25 -10.05
N ARG A 425 -3.62 -16.27 -10.92
CA ARG A 425 -2.45 -15.42 -11.12
C ARG A 425 -2.14 -14.60 -9.86
N ASP A 426 -0.87 -14.47 -9.53
CA ASP A 426 -0.37 -13.49 -8.56
C ASP A 426 0.67 -12.60 -9.22
N GLN A 427 0.96 -11.44 -8.64
CA GLN A 427 1.91 -10.47 -9.18
C GLN A 427 3.18 -10.43 -8.35
N ILE A 428 4.30 -10.04 -8.96
CA ILE A 428 5.60 -9.97 -8.30
C ILE A 428 5.75 -8.62 -7.58
N ASN A 429 6.07 -8.66 -6.29
CA ASN A 429 6.67 -7.55 -5.57
C ASN A 429 8.20 -7.62 -5.72
N GLN A 430 8.80 -6.62 -6.35
CA GLN A 430 10.26 -6.53 -6.50
C GLN A 430 10.93 -5.96 -5.25
N GLN A 431 10.17 -5.29 -4.40
CA GLN A 431 10.64 -4.71 -3.15
C GLN A 431 10.65 -5.75 -2.02
N THR A 432 11.48 -5.54 -0.99
CA THR A 432 11.28 -6.20 0.31
C THR A 432 9.93 -5.75 0.90
N ALA A 433 9.31 -6.58 1.74
CA ALA A 433 8.05 -6.20 2.38
C ALA A 433 8.26 -5.37 3.66
N PHE A 434 9.47 -5.39 4.22
CA PHE A 434 9.77 -4.79 5.52
C PHE A 434 9.95 -3.28 5.40
N LEU A 435 9.64 -2.55 6.48
CA LEU A 435 10.06 -1.16 6.64
C LEU A 435 11.54 -1.14 7.00
N ASP A 436 12.40 -1.32 6.01
CA ASP A 436 13.84 -1.55 6.13
C ASP A 436 14.68 -0.53 5.35
N GLY A 437 14.06 0.56 4.91
CA GLY A 437 14.75 1.63 4.19
C GLY A 437 15.30 1.18 2.84
N SER A 438 14.83 0.08 2.26
CA SER A 438 15.15 -0.35 0.90
C SER A 438 14.83 0.72 -0.16
N ALA A 439 13.95 1.70 0.12
CA ALA A 439 13.81 2.91 -0.69
C ALA A 439 15.11 3.76 -0.76
N VAL A 440 15.97 3.65 0.24
CA VAL A 440 17.29 4.30 0.35
C VAL A 440 18.40 3.33 -0.07
N TYR A 441 18.35 2.09 0.42
CA TYR A 441 19.45 1.11 0.34
C TYR A 441 19.35 0.13 -0.83
N GLY A 442 18.20 0.06 -1.50
CA GLY A 442 17.90 -0.93 -2.53
C GLY A 442 17.44 -2.27 -1.97
N TYR A 443 17.01 -3.15 -2.86
CA TYR A 443 16.41 -4.45 -2.56
C TYR A 443 17.25 -5.63 -3.08
N SER A 444 18.49 -5.36 -3.51
CA SER A 444 19.48 -6.37 -3.90
C SER A 444 20.90 -5.97 -3.51
N PRO A 445 21.79 -6.93 -3.21
CA PRO A 445 23.20 -6.64 -2.90
C PRO A 445 23.92 -5.85 -4.01
N HIS A 446 23.59 -6.11 -5.29
CA HIS A 446 24.19 -5.39 -6.42
C HIS A 446 23.80 -3.91 -6.42
N GLN A 447 22.51 -3.61 -6.21
CA GLN A 447 22.03 -2.23 -6.14
C GLN A 447 22.65 -1.51 -4.95
N LEU A 448 22.66 -2.13 -3.76
CA LEU A 448 23.28 -1.53 -2.59
C LEU A 448 24.76 -1.19 -2.83
N ALA A 449 25.52 -2.13 -3.41
CA ALA A 449 26.93 -1.90 -3.72
C ALA A 449 27.13 -0.69 -4.66
N SER A 450 26.22 -0.48 -5.61
CA SER A 450 26.28 0.67 -6.52
C SER A 450 25.97 2.02 -5.84
N LEU A 451 25.31 1.98 -4.68
CA LEU A 451 24.92 3.16 -3.89
C LEU A 451 25.93 3.51 -2.80
N ARG A 452 26.90 2.64 -2.48
CA ARG A 452 27.91 2.86 -1.45
C ARG A 452 29.22 3.40 -2.02
N THR A 453 29.92 4.20 -1.24
CA THR A 453 31.31 4.60 -1.54
C THR A 453 32.29 3.46 -1.27
N MET A 454 31.89 2.49 -0.44
CA MET A 454 32.76 1.46 0.15
C MET A 454 33.91 2.06 0.99
N SER A 455 33.68 3.26 1.54
CA SER A 455 34.58 3.94 2.45
C SER A 455 33.78 4.72 3.50
N ASP A 456 34.23 4.64 4.75
CA ASP A 456 33.66 5.36 5.90
C ASP A 456 32.17 5.07 6.17
N GLY A 457 31.66 3.95 5.67
CA GLY A 457 30.27 3.55 5.77
C GLY A 457 29.30 4.41 4.95
N LEU A 458 29.79 5.22 4.01
CA LEU A 458 28.97 6.23 3.34
C LEU A 458 28.18 5.70 2.15
N LEU A 459 27.00 6.29 1.95
CA LEU A 459 26.34 6.31 0.66
C LEU A 459 27.02 7.31 -0.27
N ARG A 460 27.04 6.98 -1.55
CA ARG A 460 27.46 7.91 -2.60
C ARG A 460 26.53 9.11 -2.58
N SER A 461 27.10 10.24 -2.95
CA SER A 461 26.39 11.47 -3.23
C SER A 461 27.13 12.27 -4.28
N GLN A 462 26.46 13.27 -4.84
CA GLN A 462 27.11 14.30 -5.63
C GLN A 462 27.13 15.60 -4.85
N VAL A 463 28.29 16.24 -4.82
CA VAL A 463 28.47 17.53 -4.16
C VAL A 463 28.42 18.61 -5.21
N THR A 464 27.47 19.54 -5.09
CA THR A 464 27.37 20.70 -5.97
C THR A 464 28.54 21.66 -5.75
N LEU A 465 28.77 22.59 -6.69
CA LEU A 465 29.86 23.59 -6.57
C LEU A 465 29.77 24.43 -5.29
N ASP A 466 28.57 24.63 -4.76
CA ASP A 466 28.31 25.35 -3.52
C ASP A 466 28.26 24.43 -2.27
N GLY A 467 28.74 23.18 -2.39
CA GLY A 467 28.94 22.27 -1.25
C GLY A 467 27.70 21.53 -0.77
N ARG A 468 26.56 21.59 -1.49
CA ARG A 468 25.36 20.85 -1.12
C ARG A 468 25.46 19.40 -1.60
N GLU A 469 25.07 18.49 -0.72
CA GLU A 469 25.01 17.06 -1.03
C GLU A 469 23.67 16.69 -1.66
N LEU A 470 23.65 16.16 -2.88
CA LEU A 470 22.48 15.60 -3.52
C LEU A 470 22.68 14.09 -3.73
N LEU A 471 21.60 13.38 -4.06
CA LEU A 471 21.68 11.97 -4.45
C LEU A 471 22.66 11.78 -5.62
N PRO A 472 23.28 10.59 -5.78
CA PRO A 472 24.15 10.31 -6.91
C PRO A 472 23.46 10.53 -8.26
N PRO A 473 24.19 10.90 -9.32
CA PRO A 473 23.60 11.05 -10.64
C PRO A 473 23.31 9.68 -11.25
N SER A 474 22.16 9.55 -11.90
CA SER A 474 21.88 8.43 -12.81
C SER A 474 22.20 8.83 -14.25
N THR A 475 23.12 8.10 -14.87
CA THR A 475 23.48 8.26 -16.28
C THR A 475 22.61 7.41 -17.22
N ASN A 476 21.60 6.69 -16.70
CA ASN A 476 20.72 5.87 -17.52
C ASN A 476 19.76 6.75 -18.36
N PRO A 477 19.85 6.73 -19.70
CA PRO A 477 18.98 7.52 -20.56
C PRO A 477 17.51 7.09 -20.56
N GLU A 478 17.18 5.97 -19.91
CA GLU A 478 15.84 5.36 -19.84
C GLU A 478 15.11 5.60 -18.51
N ASP A 479 15.70 6.30 -17.53
CA ASP A 479 15.06 6.57 -16.23
C ASP A 479 13.90 7.61 -16.30
N GLY A 480 13.44 7.95 -17.51
CA GLY A 480 12.24 8.76 -17.75
C GLY A 480 12.40 10.28 -17.55
N CYS A 481 13.38 10.73 -16.78
CA CYS A 481 13.66 12.16 -16.55
C CYS A 481 14.90 12.71 -17.26
N ASN A 482 15.84 11.87 -17.71
CA ASN A 482 17.13 12.33 -18.23
C ASN A 482 16.94 13.06 -19.56
N GLN A 483 17.50 14.27 -19.68
CA GLN A 483 17.32 15.15 -20.84
C GLN A 483 18.68 15.59 -21.39
N GLU A 484 18.87 15.46 -22.71
CA GLU A 484 20.12 15.89 -23.37
C GLU A 484 20.43 17.38 -23.14
N ALA A 485 19.40 18.21 -22.99
CA ALA A 485 19.52 19.63 -22.71
C ALA A 485 20.14 19.93 -21.33
N GLU A 486 20.09 18.99 -20.38
CA GLU A 486 20.59 19.15 -19.02
C GLU A 486 22.05 18.69 -18.87
N TYR A 487 22.52 17.79 -19.75
CA TYR A 487 23.90 17.27 -19.70
C TYR A 487 24.97 18.35 -19.87
N LYS A 488 24.69 19.41 -20.63
CA LYS A 488 25.60 20.57 -20.76
C LYS A 488 25.79 21.35 -19.45
N TYR A 489 24.93 21.14 -18.47
CA TYR A 489 24.99 21.75 -17.13
C TYR A 489 25.42 20.76 -16.05
N ASP A 490 25.85 19.54 -16.44
CA ASP A 490 26.20 18.46 -15.51
C ASP A 490 25.03 18.08 -14.57
N ARG A 491 23.80 18.16 -15.11
CA ARG A 491 22.56 17.87 -14.40
C ARG A 491 21.97 16.56 -14.90
N PHE A 492 21.71 15.64 -13.97
CA PHE A 492 21.17 14.31 -14.22
C PHE A 492 19.98 14.02 -13.32
N CYS A 493 19.21 12.99 -13.69
CA CYS A 493 18.33 12.30 -12.74
C CYS A 493 19.11 11.77 -11.54
N PHE A 494 18.39 11.43 -10.47
CA PHE A 494 18.99 10.91 -9.26
C PHE A 494 18.90 9.38 -9.18
N LEU A 495 19.95 8.74 -8.64
CA LEU A 495 19.97 7.33 -8.32
C LEU A 495 19.67 7.13 -6.82
N ALA A 496 18.80 6.18 -6.50
CA ALA A 496 18.42 5.82 -5.14
C ALA A 496 18.15 4.31 -5.02
N GLY A 497 17.79 3.84 -3.82
CA GLY A 497 17.36 2.47 -3.56
C GLY A 497 16.06 2.10 -4.28
N ASP A 498 15.14 3.04 -4.47
CA ASP A 498 13.94 2.85 -5.27
C ASP A 498 14.05 3.57 -6.64
N PRO A 499 13.71 2.90 -7.77
CA PRO A 499 13.80 3.50 -9.09
C PRO A 499 12.80 4.64 -9.34
N ARG A 500 11.75 4.79 -8.52
CA ARG A 500 10.74 5.84 -8.67
C ARG A 500 11.13 7.13 -7.94
N ALA A 501 12.35 7.24 -7.38
CA ALA A 501 12.80 8.42 -6.66
C ALA A 501 12.67 9.75 -7.44
N ASN A 502 12.64 9.70 -8.79
CA ASN A 502 12.48 10.86 -9.67
C ASN A 502 11.03 11.06 -10.18
N GLU A 503 10.05 10.29 -9.69
CA GLU A 503 8.66 10.36 -10.16
C GLU A 503 8.10 11.78 -10.00
N GLN A 504 8.37 12.40 -8.86
CA GLN A 504 8.05 13.79 -8.56
C GLN A 504 9.05 14.38 -7.56
N LEU A 505 9.24 15.70 -7.64
CA LEU A 505 10.30 16.43 -6.92
C LEU A 505 10.28 16.28 -5.39
N LEU A 506 9.10 16.27 -4.75
CA LEU A 506 8.94 16.12 -3.31
C LEU A 506 9.43 14.75 -2.84
N LEU A 507 9.16 13.68 -3.61
CA LEU A 507 9.68 12.35 -3.32
C LEU A 507 11.22 12.32 -3.43
N THR A 508 11.78 12.95 -4.46
CA THR A 508 13.25 13.10 -4.61
C THR A 508 13.88 13.80 -3.40
N ILE A 509 13.20 14.81 -2.85
CA ILE A 509 13.61 15.51 -1.62
C ILE A 509 13.64 14.54 -0.44
N PHE A 510 12.62 13.71 -0.25
CA PHE A 510 12.60 12.69 0.81
C PHE A 510 13.75 11.67 0.68
N HIS A 511 14.02 11.15 -0.52
CA HIS A 511 15.17 10.28 -0.74
C HIS A 511 16.49 10.99 -0.40
N THR A 512 16.62 12.27 -0.75
CA THR A 512 17.80 13.08 -0.44
C THR A 512 17.98 13.28 1.07
N ILE A 513 16.90 13.58 1.79
CA ILE A 513 16.90 13.73 3.26
C ILE A 513 17.40 12.45 3.93
N TRP A 514 16.90 11.28 3.51
CA TRP A 514 17.29 10.01 4.12
C TRP A 514 18.71 9.56 3.77
N ALA A 515 19.19 9.85 2.55
CA ALA A 515 20.58 9.60 2.19
C ALA A 515 21.54 10.49 3.01
N ARG A 516 21.21 11.78 3.18
CA ARG A 516 21.96 12.69 4.06
C ARG A 516 21.94 12.23 5.51
N GLN A 517 20.79 11.76 6.00
CA GLN A 517 20.66 11.24 7.37
C GLN A 517 21.57 10.03 7.60
N HIS A 518 21.68 9.13 6.62
CA HIS A 518 22.63 8.02 6.71
C HIS A 518 24.08 8.52 6.81
N ASN A 519 24.50 9.42 5.91
CA ASN A 519 25.87 9.93 5.89
C ASN A 519 26.21 10.72 7.16
N LEU A 520 25.26 11.51 7.69
CA LEU A 520 25.38 12.19 8.98
C LEU A 520 25.67 11.18 10.11
N LEU A 521 24.91 10.08 10.16
CA LEU A 521 25.07 9.04 11.19
C LEU A 521 26.39 8.29 11.04
N ALA A 522 26.75 7.88 9.81
CA ALA A 522 27.99 7.15 9.55
C ALA A 522 29.23 7.96 9.94
N LEU A 523 29.28 9.25 9.59
CA LEU A 523 30.37 10.14 10.00
C LEU A 523 30.41 10.33 11.52
N SER A 524 29.27 10.54 12.16
CA SER A 524 29.20 10.72 13.61
C SER A 524 29.62 9.44 14.37
N LEU A 525 29.23 8.26 13.87
CA LEU A 525 29.64 6.97 14.43
C LEU A 525 31.13 6.72 14.23
N LYS A 526 31.73 7.16 13.11
CA LYS A 526 33.17 7.09 12.87
C LYS A 526 33.96 7.98 13.83
N GLU A 527 33.44 9.17 14.14
CA GLU A 527 34.05 10.04 15.15
C GLU A 527 34.00 9.43 16.55
N LEU A 528 32.88 8.78 16.91
CA LEU A 528 32.72 8.10 18.20
C LEU A 528 33.50 6.79 18.30
N ASN A 529 33.60 6.03 17.20
CA ASN A 529 34.24 4.72 17.15
C ASN A 529 35.28 4.68 16.01
N PRO A 530 36.48 5.27 16.18
CA PRO A 530 37.47 5.37 15.11
C PRO A 530 37.98 4.03 14.56
N GLU A 531 37.84 2.94 15.32
CA GLU A 531 38.28 1.59 14.97
C GLU A 531 37.24 0.81 14.14
N TRP A 532 36.01 1.31 13.99
CA TRP A 532 35.00 0.64 13.17
C TRP A 532 35.36 0.73 11.69
N ASP A 533 35.27 -0.41 10.99
CA ASP A 533 35.49 -0.48 9.55
C ASP A 533 34.29 0.04 8.74
N ASP A 534 34.46 0.13 7.42
CA ASP A 534 33.42 0.59 6.49
C ASP A 534 32.10 -0.18 6.64
N GLU A 535 32.17 -1.51 6.78
CA GLU A 535 30.97 -2.35 6.83
C GLU A 535 30.22 -2.18 8.15
N ARG A 536 30.93 -2.12 9.28
CA ARG A 536 30.34 -1.87 10.59
C ARG A 536 29.68 -0.48 10.64
N LEU A 537 30.39 0.56 10.18
CA LEU A 537 29.85 1.92 10.07
C LEU A 537 28.58 1.95 9.23
N PHE A 538 28.62 1.35 8.04
CA PHE A 538 27.47 1.29 7.14
C PHE A 538 26.27 0.58 7.79
N GLN A 539 26.49 -0.60 8.37
CA GLN A 539 25.39 -1.39 8.92
C GLN A 539 24.77 -0.76 10.16
N GLU A 540 25.54 -0.15 11.06
CA GLU A 540 24.99 0.57 12.21
C GLU A 540 24.25 1.84 11.79
N ALA A 541 24.79 2.64 10.87
CA ALA A 541 24.07 3.80 10.31
C ALA A 541 22.77 3.39 9.62
N ARG A 542 22.82 2.33 8.78
CA ARG A 542 21.63 1.73 8.15
C ARG A 542 20.61 1.29 9.20
N ARG A 543 21.04 0.57 10.23
CA ARG A 543 20.19 0.05 11.29
C ARG A 543 19.49 1.17 12.09
N ILE A 544 20.19 2.27 12.38
CA ILE A 544 19.61 3.45 13.04
C ILE A 544 18.57 4.11 12.11
N VAL A 545 18.89 4.36 10.84
CA VAL A 545 17.93 4.94 9.88
C VAL A 545 16.67 4.07 9.76
N ILE A 546 16.81 2.75 9.70
CA ILE A 546 15.67 1.83 9.67
C ILE A 546 14.81 2.01 10.92
N ALA A 547 15.41 2.04 12.10
CA ALA A 547 14.68 2.28 13.33
C ALA A 547 13.97 3.65 13.33
N GLN A 548 14.59 4.69 12.76
CA GLN A 548 13.97 6.00 12.61
C GLN A 548 12.75 5.99 11.68
N ILE A 549 12.84 5.31 10.53
CA ILE A 549 11.72 5.13 9.59
C ILE A 549 10.59 4.34 10.25
N GLN A 550 10.90 3.24 10.93
CA GLN A 550 9.92 2.42 11.65
C GLN A 550 9.24 3.23 12.75
N HIS A 551 10.01 3.94 13.59
CA HIS A 551 9.46 4.74 14.68
C HIS A 551 8.52 5.83 14.15
N ILE A 552 8.96 6.66 13.20
CA ILE A 552 8.12 7.73 12.62
C ILE A 552 6.85 7.14 11.99
N THR A 553 6.97 6.02 11.28
CA THR A 553 5.82 5.37 10.64
C THR A 553 4.75 4.97 11.67
N TYR A 554 5.10 4.27 12.74
CA TYR A 554 4.11 3.81 13.73
C TYR A 554 3.75 4.86 14.79
N HIS A 555 4.61 5.85 15.03
CA HIS A 555 4.37 6.91 16.01
C HIS A 555 3.58 8.08 15.44
N GLU A 556 3.87 8.48 14.20
CA GLU A 556 3.30 9.69 13.60
C GLU A 556 2.31 9.38 12.47
N TYR A 557 2.63 8.43 11.59
CA TYR A 557 1.87 8.21 10.35
C TYR A 557 0.71 7.22 10.48
N VAL A 558 0.95 5.97 10.91
CA VAL A 558 -0.10 4.94 11.04
C VAL A 558 -1.28 5.42 11.90
N PRO A 559 -1.08 6.12 13.04
CA PRO A 559 -2.19 6.68 13.81
C PRO A 559 -3.07 7.66 13.03
N SER A 560 -2.50 8.40 12.07
CA SER A 560 -3.25 9.34 11.24
C SER A 560 -4.20 8.65 10.28
N ILE A 561 -3.86 7.44 9.82
CA ILE A 561 -4.65 6.73 8.81
C ILE A 561 -5.75 5.87 9.44
N ILE A 562 -5.43 5.06 10.44
CA ILE A 562 -6.38 4.10 11.04
C ILE A 562 -7.01 4.57 12.36
N GLY A 563 -6.55 5.70 12.90
CA GLY A 563 -7.09 6.29 14.12
C GLY A 563 -6.65 5.60 15.42
N PRO A 564 -6.82 6.27 16.58
CA PRO A 564 -6.29 5.83 17.87
C PRO A 564 -6.95 4.56 18.41
N LYS A 565 -8.23 4.33 18.08
CA LYS A 565 -8.97 3.13 18.52
C LYS A 565 -8.30 1.85 18.01
N LEU A 566 -7.94 1.82 16.72
CA LEU A 566 -7.27 0.66 16.13
C LEU A 566 -5.81 0.53 16.57
N MET A 567 -5.09 1.65 16.67
CA MET A 567 -3.73 1.66 17.23
C MET A 567 -3.67 1.00 18.61
N LYS A 568 -4.60 1.37 19.50
CA LYS A 568 -4.71 0.79 20.86
C LYS A 568 -5.12 -0.67 20.82
N HIS A 569 -6.17 -1.00 20.07
CA HIS A 569 -6.70 -2.37 20.03
C HIS A 569 -5.68 -3.40 19.53
N LEU A 570 -4.85 -3.01 18.56
CA LEU A 570 -3.85 -3.87 17.95
C LEU A 570 -2.44 -3.71 18.55
N THR A 571 -2.28 -2.85 19.56
CA THR A 571 -0.97 -2.56 20.21
C THR A 571 0.11 -2.16 19.20
N LEU A 572 -0.27 -1.34 18.22
CA LEU A 572 0.64 -0.93 17.14
C LEU A 572 1.57 0.21 17.55
N SER A 573 1.18 1.02 18.54
CA SER A 573 1.98 2.15 19.00
C SER A 573 3.35 1.69 19.50
N PRO A 574 4.42 2.43 19.17
CA PRO A 574 5.72 2.31 19.81
C PRO A 574 5.64 2.39 21.32
N GLN A 575 6.59 1.73 21.97
CA GLN A 575 6.86 1.87 23.39
C GLN A 575 7.59 3.20 23.68
N SER A 576 7.91 3.42 24.95
CA SER A 576 8.67 4.58 25.41
C SER A 576 9.69 4.17 26.48
N GLY A 577 10.71 5.02 26.72
CA GLY A 577 11.68 4.82 27.80
C GLY A 577 12.51 3.53 27.68
N GLY A 578 12.97 3.20 26.47
CA GLY A 578 13.83 2.04 26.21
C GLY A 578 13.18 0.68 26.41
N LYS A 579 11.85 0.59 26.48
CA LYS A 579 11.15 -0.69 26.63
C LYS A 579 11.15 -1.46 25.32
N PHE A 580 11.48 -2.75 25.41
CA PHE A 580 11.40 -3.70 24.32
C PHE A 580 9.97 -4.27 24.17
N THR A 581 9.75 -4.97 23.06
CA THR A 581 8.54 -5.77 22.79
C THR A 581 8.92 -7.19 22.42
N ASP A 582 8.24 -8.18 23.00
CA ASP A 582 8.29 -9.61 22.62
C ASP A 582 7.06 -9.97 21.76
N ASP A 583 6.92 -9.25 20.65
CA ASP A 583 5.74 -9.29 19.78
C ASP A 583 6.01 -10.00 18.44
N TYR A 584 7.24 -10.48 18.22
CA TYR A 584 7.62 -11.18 16.99
C TYR A 584 6.93 -12.54 16.91
N ASP A 585 6.17 -12.77 15.84
CA ASP A 585 5.50 -14.04 15.56
C ASP A 585 6.06 -14.65 14.26
N SER A 586 6.89 -15.68 14.41
CA SER A 586 7.47 -16.40 13.27
C SER A 586 6.44 -17.13 12.40
N LYS A 587 5.18 -17.24 12.84
CA LYS A 587 4.08 -17.82 12.05
C LYS A 587 3.35 -16.76 11.22
N LEU A 588 3.63 -15.48 11.43
CA LEU A 588 2.97 -14.40 10.72
C LEU A 588 3.72 -14.08 9.42
N HIS A 589 3.06 -14.24 8.28
CA HIS A 589 3.64 -13.87 6.99
C HIS A 589 3.63 -12.33 6.81
N PRO A 590 4.81 -11.66 6.71
CA PRO A 590 4.91 -10.20 6.62
C PRO A 590 4.67 -9.66 5.21
N GLY A 591 4.76 -10.51 4.19
CA GLY A 591 4.57 -10.13 2.78
C GLY A 591 3.31 -9.30 2.53
N ILE A 592 3.46 -8.32 1.63
CA ILE A 592 2.43 -7.32 1.32
C ILE A 592 1.22 -7.97 0.66
N ALA A 593 0.02 -7.65 1.17
CA ALA A 593 -1.24 -8.06 0.55
C ALA A 593 -1.49 -7.33 -0.77
N ASN A 594 -2.05 -8.04 -1.74
CA ASN A 594 -2.42 -7.46 -3.02
C ASN A 594 -3.50 -6.38 -2.86
N GLU A 595 -4.47 -6.60 -1.98
CA GLU A 595 -5.52 -5.64 -1.64
C GLU A 595 -4.96 -4.37 -0.99
N PHE A 596 -3.85 -4.48 -0.26
CA PHE A 596 -3.11 -3.33 0.27
C PHE A 596 -2.43 -2.57 -0.88
N ALA A 597 -1.61 -3.23 -1.70
CA ALA A 597 -0.77 -2.58 -2.72
C ALA A 597 -1.53 -2.06 -3.96
N ALA A 598 -2.60 -2.75 -4.36
CA ALA A 598 -3.35 -2.43 -5.56
C ALA A 598 -4.61 -1.57 -5.30
N ALA A 599 -5.05 -1.45 -4.04
CA ALA A 599 -6.22 -0.65 -3.67
C ALA A 599 -6.02 0.19 -2.41
N ALA A 600 -5.98 -0.41 -1.21
CA ALA A 600 -6.15 0.32 0.04
C ALA A 600 -5.05 1.37 0.28
N TYR A 601 -3.78 1.03 0.10
CA TYR A 601 -2.67 1.97 0.36
C TYR A 601 -2.48 3.03 -0.74
N ARG A 602 -3.28 2.96 -1.81
CA ARG A 602 -3.36 4.01 -2.82
C ARG A 602 -4.32 5.15 -2.44
N PHE A 603 -4.93 5.10 -1.25
CA PHE A 603 -5.75 6.20 -0.74
C PHE A 603 -4.98 7.53 -0.76
N GLY A 604 -3.65 7.50 -0.58
CA GLY A 604 -2.78 8.68 -0.65
C GLY A 604 -2.85 9.42 -1.99
N HIS A 605 -3.34 8.79 -3.08
CA HIS A 605 -3.50 9.48 -4.36
C HIS A 605 -4.61 10.55 -4.32
N SER A 606 -5.66 10.42 -3.49
CA SER A 606 -6.67 11.49 -3.34
C SER A 606 -6.14 12.68 -2.54
N GLN A 607 -5.08 12.47 -1.75
CA GLN A 607 -4.40 13.51 -0.99
C GLN A 607 -3.50 14.42 -1.85
N ILE A 608 -3.25 14.06 -3.11
CA ILE A 608 -2.35 14.79 -3.99
C ILE A 608 -2.95 16.14 -4.41
N GLN A 609 -2.25 17.21 -4.06
CA GLN A 609 -2.59 18.56 -4.48
C GLN A 609 -2.21 18.81 -5.95
N GLY A 610 -3.07 19.54 -6.68
CA GLY A 610 -2.79 19.92 -8.07
C GLY A 610 -1.74 21.03 -8.20
N LEU A 611 -1.65 21.89 -7.19
CA LEU A 611 -0.66 22.95 -7.08
C LEU A 611 0.21 22.67 -5.87
N VAL A 612 1.52 22.69 -6.06
CA VAL A 612 2.51 22.38 -5.03
C VAL A 612 3.18 23.66 -4.57
N GLN A 613 3.08 23.94 -3.28
CA GLN A 613 3.55 25.17 -2.66
C GLN A 613 5.09 25.18 -2.50
N LYS A 614 5.70 26.34 -2.72
CA LYS A 614 7.09 26.67 -2.38
C LYS A 614 7.12 27.93 -1.52
N ILE A 615 7.92 27.94 -0.46
CA ILE A 615 8.00 29.07 0.48
C ILE A 615 9.44 29.55 0.64
N ASP A 616 9.72 30.80 0.25
CA ASP A 616 11.06 31.40 0.26
C ASP A 616 11.69 31.49 1.64
N ALA A 617 10.92 31.88 2.66
CA ALA A 617 11.29 31.85 4.05
C ALA A 617 10.00 31.83 4.90
N PRO A 618 10.06 31.46 6.19
CA PRO A 618 8.92 31.58 7.08
C PRO A 618 8.31 33.00 6.98
N GLU A 619 7.01 33.09 6.66
CA GLU A 619 6.25 34.35 6.53
C GLU A 619 6.57 35.24 5.30
N LYS A 620 7.22 34.69 4.26
CA LYS A 620 7.50 35.38 2.98
C LYS A 620 6.65 34.86 1.81
N ASN A 621 6.94 35.37 0.61
CA ASN A 621 6.32 35.03 -0.67
C ASN A 621 6.05 33.53 -0.82
N VAL A 622 4.81 33.22 -1.19
CA VAL A 622 4.34 31.88 -1.52
C VAL A 622 4.21 31.78 -3.04
N ASP A 623 4.84 30.77 -3.62
CA ASP A 623 4.74 30.45 -5.04
C ASP A 623 4.20 29.02 -5.22
N PHE A 624 3.67 28.71 -6.40
CA PHE A 624 3.08 27.42 -6.72
C PHE A 624 3.58 26.89 -8.05
N ASN A 625 3.87 25.59 -8.09
CA ASN A 625 4.07 24.86 -9.33
C ASN A 625 2.91 23.90 -9.57
N GLN A 626 2.54 23.68 -10.84
CA GLN A 626 1.63 22.60 -11.17
C GLN A 626 2.31 21.26 -10.92
N LEU A 627 1.60 20.27 -10.38
CA LEU A 627 2.17 18.93 -10.14
C LEU A 627 2.85 18.37 -11.41
N ALA A 628 2.17 18.46 -12.57
CA ALA A 628 2.70 17.92 -13.82
C ALA A 628 4.01 18.56 -14.30
N SER A 629 4.38 19.76 -13.83
CA SER A 629 5.65 20.40 -14.20
C SER A 629 6.83 19.95 -13.34
N ILE A 630 6.57 19.29 -12.21
CA ILE A 630 7.59 18.78 -11.28
C ILE A 630 7.70 17.25 -11.27
N THR A 631 6.91 16.56 -12.09
CA THR A 631 7.03 15.10 -12.29
C THR A 631 8.11 14.76 -13.31
N PHE A 632 8.97 13.78 -13.01
CA PHE A 632 10.13 13.44 -13.86
C PHE A 632 11.00 14.65 -14.23
N ASN A 633 11.05 15.66 -13.35
CA ASN A 633 11.76 16.92 -13.57
C ASN A 633 12.48 17.37 -12.29
N PRO A 634 13.56 16.67 -11.88
CA PRO A 634 14.21 16.92 -10.60
C PRO A 634 15.25 18.06 -10.66
N PHE A 635 15.52 18.62 -11.85
CA PHE A 635 16.67 19.49 -12.13
C PHE A 635 16.70 20.80 -11.33
N SER A 636 15.55 21.26 -10.84
CA SER A 636 15.50 22.42 -9.95
C SER A 636 16.20 22.21 -8.60
N LEU A 637 16.42 20.97 -8.14
CA LEU A 637 17.17 20.70 -6.91
C LEU A 637 18.66 21.08 -7.01
N TYR A 638 19.20 21.19 -8.22
CA TYR A 638 20.55 21.68 -8.43
C TYR A 638 20.69 23.17 -8.11
N ASP A 639 19.59 23.93 -8.07
CA ASP A 639 19.62 25.35 -7.74
C ASP A 639 19.59 25.57 -6.22
N PRO A 640 20.40 26.50 -5.67
CA PRO A 640 20.46 26.76 -4.23
C PRO A 640 19.10 27.13 -3.62
N GLY A 641 18.82 26.57 -2.44
CA GLY A 641 17.62 26.86 -1.65
C GLY A 641 16.30 26.29 -2.17
N ILE A 642 16.25 25.64 -3.34
CA ILE A 642 15.00 25.09 -3.87
C ILE A 642 14.42 23.99 -2.97
N MET A 643 15.26 23.05 -2.52
CA MET A 643 14.86 21.98 -1.61
C MET A 643 14.16 22.53 -0.35
N ASP A 644 14.79 23.51 0.31
CA ASP A 644 14.31 24.16 1.52
C ASP A 644 12.95 24.84 1.30
N LYS A 645 12.74 25.46 0.13
CA LYS A 645 11.45 26.08 -0.23
C LYS A 645 10.33 25.06 -0.35
N TYR A 646 10.60 23.91 -0.95
CA TYR A 646 9.64 22.84 -1.10
C TYR A 646 9.33 22.18 0.24
N VAL A 647 10.34 21.87 1.06
CA VAL A 647 10.11 21.29 2.40
C VAL A 647 9.27 22.22 3.28
N ARG A 648 9.55 23.53 3.26
CA ARG A 648 8.70 24.53 3.94
C ARG A 648 7.27 24.55 3.39
N GLY A 649 7.13 24.44 2.07
CA GLY A 649 5.85 24.31 1.39
C GLY A 649 5.08 23.08 1.86
N GLU A 650 5.69 21.90 1.83
CA GLU A 650 5.07 20.64 2.23
C GLU A 650 4.63 20.65 3.70
N ALA A 651 5.44 21.22 4.60
CA ALA A 651 5.12 21.34 6.02
C ALA A 651 4.01 22.37 6.32
N SER A 652 3.65 23.22 5.35
CA SER A 652 2.68 24.30 5.53
C SER A 652 1.38 24.07 4.77
N GLN A 653 1.48 23.51 3.56
CA GLN A 653 0.37 23.29 2.67
C GLN A 653 -0.50 22.16 3.21
N HIS A 654 -1.81 22.38 3.26
CA HIS A 654 -2.77 21.32 3.54
C HIS A 654 -2.76 20.30 2.40
N THR A 655 -2.78 19.02 2.74
CA THR A 655 -3.03 17.96 1.76
C THR A 655 -4.51 17.96 1.35
N ALA A 656 -4.86 17.37 0.21
CA ALA A 656 -6.26 17.16 -0.12
C ALA A 656 -6.93 16.14 0.82
N ALA A 657 -8.25 16.21 0.94
CA ALA A 657 -9.03 15.24 1.70
C ALA A 657 -8.95 13.83 1.09
N VAL A 658 -9.05 12.81 1.93
CA VAL A 658 -9.21 11.43 1.45
C VAL A 658 -10.68 11.21 1.15
N ASP A 659 -11.03 11.34 -0.13
CA ASP A 659 -12.37 11.09 -0.62
C ASP A 659 -12.32 10.63 -2.09
N THR A 660 -13.48 10.63 -2.76
CA THR A 660 -13.57 10.26 -4.17
C THR A 660 -13.08 11.35 -5.12
N TYR A 661 -12.70 12.56 -4.71
CA TYR A 661 -12.39 13.67 -5.60
C TYR A 661 -10.91 13.78 -5.92
N PHE A 662 -10.57 14.14 -7.17
CA PHE A 662 -9.19 14.19 -7.65
C PHE A 662 -8.92 15.41 -8.53
N SER A 663 -7.74 16.01 -8.37
CA SER A 663 -7.30 17.11 -9.23
C SER A 663 -7.12 16.65 -10.68
N SER A 664 -7.46 17.50 -11.64
CA SER A 664 -7.15 17.26 -13.07
C SER A 664 -5.64 17.10 -13.36
N GLN A 665 -4.78 17.52 -12.43
CA GLN A 665 -3.34 17.27 -12.50
C GLN A 665 -3.00 15.77 -12.34
N VAL A 666 -3.87 15.01 -11.67
CA VAL A 666 -3.78 13.56 -11.45
C VAL A 666 -4.65 12.79 -12.45
N THR A 667 -5.83 13.30 -12.80
CA THR A 667 -6.83 12.66 -13.69
C THR A 667 -6.78 13.18 -15.13
N GLY A 668 -5.60 13.16 -15.75
CA GLY A 668 -5.43 13.48 -17.17
C GLY A 668 -4.19 14.28 -17.53
N LYS A 669 -3.48 14.87 -16.55
CA LYS A 669 -2.23 15.62 -16.78
C LYS A 669 -1.01 15.00 -16.09
N LEU A 670 -1.16 13.84 -15.45
CA LEU A 670 -0.03 13.20 -14.76
C LEU A 670 1.06 12.84 -15.77
N PHE A 671 2.31 13.14 -15.44
CA PHE A 671 3.51 12.94 -16.28
C PHE A 671 3.51 13.65 -17.64
N ARG A 672 2.56 14.56 -17.87
CA ARG A 672 2.40 15.30 -19.14
C ARG A 672 3.69 16.02 -19.53
N GLY A 673 4.36 16.68 -18.58
CA GLY A 673 5.39 17.66 -18.92
C GLY A 673 4.85 18.67 -19.93
N GLU A 674 5.51 18.79 -21.07
CA GLU A 674 5.13 19.70 -22.17
C GLU A 674 4.10 19.10 -23.16
N GLU A 675 3.69 17.85 -22.99
CA GLU A 675 2.74 17.19 -23.90
C GLU A 675 1.31 17.76 -23.79
N LYS A 676 0.44 17.48 -24.76
CA LYS A 676 -0.95 18.01 -24.75
C LYS A 676 -1.77 17.49 -23.56
N PHE A 677 -1.56 16.22 -23.21
CA PHE A 677 -2.22 15.52 -22.11
C PHE A 677 -1.26 14.52 -21.48
N GLY A 678 -1.58 14.12 -20.24
CA GLY A 678 -0.90 13.08 -19.50
C GLY A 678 -1.76 11.84 -19.33
N ILE A 679 -1.47 11.06 -18.30
CA ILE A 679 -2.27 9.89 -17.92
C ILE A 679 -3.28 10.23 -16.83
N ASP A 680 -4.25 9.33 -16.64
CA ASP A 680 -5.19 9.35 -15.51
C ASP A 680 -4.82 8.24 -14.51
N LEU A 681 -4.33 8.65 -13.34
CA LEU A 681 -3.89 7.75 -12.29
C LEU A 681 -5.05 6.96 -11.66
N VAL A 682 -6.24 7.55 -11.58
CA VAL A 682 -7.41 6.91 -10.99
C VAL A 682 -7.88 5.78 -11.89
N ALA A 683 -7.97 6.03 -13.20
CA ALA A 683 -8.27 4.98 -14.18
C ALA A 683 -7.23 3.85 -14.13
N ILE A 684 -5.95 4.17 -13.99
CA ILE A 684 -4.89 3.16 -13.83
C ILE A 684 -5.05 2.37 -12.53
N ASN A 685 -5.39 3.00 -11.41
CA ASN A 685 -5.63 2.32 -10.14
C ASN A 685 -6.77 1.29 -10.23
N LEU A 686 -7.90 1.69 -10.81
CA LEU A 686 -9.05 0.82 -11.01
C LEU A 686 -8.71 -0.36 -11.92
N GLN A 687 -8.09 -0.08 -13.07
CA GLN A 687 -7.66 -1.12 -14.00
C GLN A 687 -6.62 -2.06 -13.36
N ARG A 688 -5.73 -1.53 -12.53
CA ARG A 688 -4.73 -2.32 -11.78
C ARG A 688 -5.37 -3.22 -10.74
N GLY A 689 -6.38 -2.77 -10.01
CA GLY A 689 -7.15 -3.62 -9.10
C GLY A 689 -7.79 -4.82 -9.83
N ARG A 690 -8.38 -4.56 -11.00
CA ARG A 690 -8.98 -5.60 -11.87
C ARG A 690 -7.93 -6.56 -12.44
N ASP A 691 -6.78 -6.05 -12.85
CA ASP A 691 -5.61 -6.83 -13.32
C ASP A 691 -5.04 -7.75 -12.23
N HIS A 692 -5.04 -7.27 -10.99
CA HIS A 692 -4.55 -8.02 -9.85
C HIS A 692 -5.57 -9.00 -9.28
N GLY A 693 -6.80 -9.03 -9.80
CA GLY A 693 -7.87 -9.86 -9.26
C GLY A 693 -8.21 -9.46 -7.82
N VAL A 694 -8.10 -8.18 -7.48
CA VAL A 694 -8.58 -7.65 -6.20
C VAL A 694 -10.10 -7.79 -6.16
N GLY A 695 -10.62 -8.31 -5.05
CA GLY A 695 -12.05 -8.48 -4.85
C GLY A 695 -12.83 -7.16 -4.92
N GLY A 696 -14.12 -7.24 -5.24
CA GLY A 696 -15.01 -6.09 -5.16
C GLY A 696 -15.10 -5.49 -3.75
N TYR A 697 -15.56 -4.25 -3.63
CA TYR A 697 -15.67 -3.52 -2.37
C TYR A 697 -16.43 -4.29 -1.28
N LEU A 698 -17.56 -4.92 -1.63
CA LEU A 698 -18.35 -5.68 -0.66
C LEU A 698 -17.64 -6.94 -0.14
N ARG A 699 -16.74 -7.53 -0.94
CA ARG A 699 -15.93 -8.67 -0.52
C ARG A 699 -14.91 -8.27 0.54
N ALA A 700 -14.30 -7.09 0.41
CA ALA A 700 -13.43 -6.54 1.44
C ALA A 700 -14.19 -6.19 2.73
N ARG A 701 -15.40 -5.64 2.62
CA ARG A 701 -16.27 -5.42 3.78
C ARG A 701 -16.58 -6.71 4.53
N MET A 702 -16.94 -7.76 3.81
CA MET A 702 -17.18 -9.09 4.39
C MET A 702 -15.93 -9.68 5.03
N TYR A 703 -14.76 -9.55 4.40
CA TYR A 703 -13.48 -9.97 4.97
C TYR A 703 -13.20 -9.27 6.31
N CYS A 704 -13.44 -7.97 6.36
CA CYS A 704 -13.34 -7.21 7.59
C CYS A 704 -14.46 -7.61 8.59
N GLY A 705 -15.59 -8.13 8.13
CA GLY A 705 -16.78 -8.42 8.96
C GLY A 705 -17.52 -7.15 9.35
N LEU A 706 -17.56 -6.21 8.41
CA LEU A 706 -18.44 -5.05 8.43
C LEU A 706 -19.87 -5.46 8.06
N PRO A 707 -20.89 -4.65 8.45
CA PRO A 707 -22.28 -4.90 8.07
C PRO A 707 -22.43 -5.10 6.56
N PRO A 708 -23.14 -6.16 6.14
CA PRO A 708 -23.31 -6.48 4.74
C PRO A 708 -24.25 -5.47 4.05
N HIS A 709 -23.88 -5.08 2.84
CA HIS A 709 -24.71 -4.27 1.97
C HIS A 709 -25.19 -5.12 0.80
N THR A 710 -26.49 -5.16 0.54
CA THR A 710 -27.08 -5.99 -0.53
C THR A 710 -27.58 -5.16 -1.71
N ASN A 711 -27.64 -3.84 -1.55
CA ASN A 711 -28.07 -2.89 -2.57
C ASN A 711 -27.43 -1.52 -2.31
N PHE A 712 -27.57 -0.60 -3.26
CA PHE A 712 -27.00 0.74 -3.15
C PHE A 712 -27.61 1.59 -2.02
N THR A 713 -28.87 1.36 -1.63
CA THR A 713 -29.52 2.13 -0.56
C THR A 713 -28.83 1.89 0.78
N HIS A 714 -28.36 0.67 1.04
CA HIS A 714 -27.65 0.36 2.29
C HIS A 714 -26.31 1.10 2.39
N LEU A 715 -25.66 1.44 1.27
CA LEU A 715 -24.40 2.19 1.27
C LEU A 715 -24.52 3.58 1.89
N ALA A 716 -25.72 4.18 1.93
CA ALA A 716 -25.91 5.51 2.52
C ALA A 716 -25.54 5.58 4.02
N ALA A 717 -25.51 4.42 4.70
CA ALA A 717 -25.02 4.32 6.08
C ALA A 717 -23.53 4.71 6.20
N ASP A 718 -22.73 4.40 5.18
CA ASP A 718 -21.26 4.56 5.22
C ASP A 718 -20.73 5.61 4.21
N VAL A 719 -21.49 5.93 3.17
CA VAL A 719 -21.08 6.75 2.03
C VAL A 719 -21.96 8.00 1.93
N ASP A 720 -21.35 9.15 1.63
CA ASP A 720 -22.08 10.40 1.43
C ASP A 720 -22.91 10.43 0.15
N ALA A 721 -24.00 11.20 0.17
CA ALA A 721 -25.01 11.21 -0.89
C ALA A 721 -24.44 11.57 -2.28
N GLY A 722 -23.46 12.45 -2.35
CA GLY A 722 -22.81 12.86 -3.61
C GLY A 722 -22.06 11.70 -4.28
N PRO A 723 -21.01 11.14 -3.65
CA PRO A 723 -20.32 9.95 -4.16
C PRO A 723 -21.26 8.77 -4.42
N LEU A 724 -22.24 8.51 -3.54
CA LEU A 724 -23.22 7.43 -3.73
C LEU A 724 -24.02 7.60 -5.03
N ALA A 725 -24.51 8.81 -5.30
CA ALA A 725 -25.27 9.08 -6.53
C ALA A 725 -24.40 8.88 -7.78
N SER A 726 -23.13 9.30 -7.75
CA SER A 726 -22.19 9.05 -8.86
C SER A 726 -21.91 7.56 -9.05
N ILE A 727 -21.74 6.80 -7.98
CA ILE A 727 -21.52 5.34 -8.03
C ILE A 727 -22.72 4.63 -8.67
N GLN A 728 -23.94 4.98 -8.26
CA GLN A 728 -25.19 4.43 -8.80
C GLN A 728 -25.38 4.71 -10.30
N GLN A 729 -24.81 5.80 -10.81
CA GLN A 729 -24.88 6.15 -12.23
C GLN A 729 -23.91 5.34 -13.10
N VAL A 730 -22.91 4.69 -12.51
CA VAL A 730 -21.83 4.01 -13.24
C VAL A 730 -21.91 2.50 -13.11
N TYR A 731 -22.13 1.99 -11.90
CA TYR A 731 -22.20 0.56 -11.64
C TYR A 731 -23.64 0.08 -11.69
N SER A 732 -23.88 -1.01 -12.44
CA SER A 732 -25.20 -1.64 -12.55
C SER A 732 -25.60 -2.38 -11.28
N ASN A 733 -24.63 -2.99 -10.59
CA ASN A 733 -24.83 -3.70 -9.33
C ASN A 733 -23.88 -3.19 -8.23
N VAL A 734 -24.32 -3.25 -6.97
CA VAL A 734 -23.52 -2.84 -5.81
C VAL A 734 -22.28 -3.73 -5.61
N GLU A 735 -22.34 -4.99 -6.05
CA GLU A 735 -21.20 -5.93 -6.01
C GLU A 735 -20.13 -5.61 -7.06
N ASP A 736 -20.46 -4.80 -8.07
CA ASP A 736 -19.52 -4.45 -9.14
C ASP A 736 -18.54 -3.36 -8.73
N ILE A 737 -18.78 -2.67 -7.61
CA ILE A 737 -17.95 -1.55 -7.14
C ILE A 737 -16.51 -2.03 -6.91
N ASP A 738 -15.56 -1.42 -7.61
CA ASP A 738 -14.14 -1.69 -7.39
C ASP A 738 -13.73 -1.29 -5.96
N LEU A 739 -12.91 -2.10 -5.30
CA LEU A 739 -12.47 -1.84 -3.91
C LEU A 739 -11.88 -0.44 -3.73
N TYR A 740 -11.11 0.04 -4.71
CA TYR A 740 -10.53 1.38 -4.67
C TYR A 740 -11.60 2.49 -4.59
N THR A 741 -12.62 2.43 -5.46
CA THR A 741 -13.75 3.38 -5.45
C THR A 741 -14.54 3.30 -4.16
N GLY A 742 -14.90 2.07 -3.75
CA GLY A 742 -15.74 1.86 -2.57
C GLY A 742 -15.08 2.30 -1.27
N GLY A 743 -13.80 1.95 -1.07
CA GLY A 743 -13.07 2.33 0.14
C GLY A 743 -12.74 3.82 0.25
N LEU A 744 -12.57 4.52 -0.88
CA LEU A 744 -12.45 5.99 -0.90
C LEU A 744 -13.78 6.72 -0.64
N ALA A 745 -14.91 6.06 -0.92
CA ALA A 745 -16.23 6.66 -0.76
C ALA A 745 -16.76 6.56 0.69
N GLU A 746 -16.18 5.68 1.51
CA GLU A 746 -16.54 5.55 2.92
C GLU A 746 -16.14 6.79 3.73
N ARG A 747 -17.01 7.18 4.67
CA ARG A 747 -16.66 8.21 5.67
C ARG A 747 -15.49 7.73 6.53
N PRO A 748 -14.52 8.63 6.84
CA PRO A 748 -13.38 8.27 7.67
C PRO A 748 -13.78 7.74 9.06
N VAL A 749 -13.01 6.80 9.59
CA VAL A 749 -13.11 6.40 11.00
C VAL A 749 -12.74 7.57 11.91
N GLU A 750 -13.18 7.52 13.17
CA GLU A 750 -12.91 8.59 14.14
C GLU A 750 -11.41 8.87 14.28
N SER A 751 -11.02 10.13 14.06
CA SER A 751 -9.63 10.60 14.08
C SER A 751 -8.67 9.86 13.13
N GLY A 752 -9.20 9.13 12.14
CA GLY A 752 -8.45 8.53 11.04
C GLY A 752 -8.72 9.25 9.71
N LEU A 753 -7.94 8.93 8.68
CA LEU A 753 -8.08 9.50 7.34
C LEU A 753 -8.94 8.65 6.41
N VAL A 754 -9.05 7.34 6.66
CA VAL A 754 -9.73 6.41 5.76
C VAL A 754 -10.98 5.81 6.38
N GLY A 755 -11.90 5.33 5.55
CA GLY A 755 -13.08 4.58 6.00
C GLY A 755 -12.74 3.20 6.60
N PRO A 756 -13.72 2.56 7.25
CA PRO A 756 -13.50 1.33 8.02
C PRO A 756 -12.94 0.15 7.19
N THR A 757 -13.29 0.02 5.91
CA THR A 757 -12.77 -1.05 5.04
C THR A 757 -11.28 -0.88 4.79
N PHE A 758 -10.86 0.32 4.40
CA PHE A 758 -9.43 0.60 4.24
C PHE A 758 -8.71 0.56 5.59
N ALA A 759 -9.29 1.09 6.67
CA ALA A 759 -8.67 1.04 8.00
C ALA A 759 -8.37 -0.41 8.42
N CYS A 760 -9.28 -1.34 8.16
CA CYS A 760 -9.09 -2.78 8.39
C CYS A 760 -7.92 -3.37 7.58
N ILE A 761 -7.88 -3.14 6.25
CA ILE A 761 -6.81 -3.68 5.37
C ILE A 761 -5.45 -3.08 5.73
N LEU A 762 -5.40 -1.77 5.99
CA LEU A 762 -4.17 -1.08 6.38
C LEU A 762 -3.67 -1.59 7.73
N ALA A 763 -4.56 -1.73 8.72
CA ALA A 763 -4.21 -2.23 10.03
C ALA A 763 -3.71 -3.68 10.00
N ASP A 764 -4.33 -4.56 9.19
CA ASP A 764 -3.84 -5.93 8.94
C ASP A 764 -2.39 -5.92 8.43
N GLN A 765 -2.11 -5.10 7.43
CA GLN A 765 -0.79 -5.06 6.83
C GLN A 765 0.25 -4.49 7.81
N PHE A 766 -0.01 -3.34 8.44
CA PHE A 766 0.94 -2.77 9.40
C PHE A 766 1.16 -3.66 10.63
N LEU A 767 0.14 -4.39 11.10
CA LEU A 767 0.35 -5.40 12.14
C LEU A 767 1.37 -6.47 11.70
N ARG A 768 1.23 -6.97 10.47
CA ARG A 768 2.13 -7.99 9.90
C ARG A 768 3.53 -7.46 9.66
N LEU A 769 3.68 -6.19 9.30
CA LEU A 769 4.98 -5.55 9.14
C LEU A 769 5.71 -5.33 10.46
N LYS A 770 4.99 -5.07 11.56
CA LYS A 770 5.58 -4.97 12.90
C LYS A 770 5.91 -6.34 13.48
N ARG A 771 4.92 -7.23 13.57
CA ARG A 771 5.03 -8.51 14.27
C ARG A 771 5.68 -9.63 13.46
N GLY A 772 5.67 -9.52 12.14
CA GLY A 772 6.37 -10.46 11.25
C GLY A 772 7.83 -10.09 10.97
N ASP A 773 8.33 -8.99 11.54
CA ASP A 773 9.72 -8.52 11.38
C ASP A 773 10.56 -8.90 12.61
N ARG A 774 11.43 -9.90 12.46
CA ARG A 774 12.36 -10.35 13.51
C ARG A 774 13.29 -9.23 13.99
N PHE A 775 13.51 -8.24 13.15
CA PHE A 775 14.40 -7.13 13.39
C PHE A 775 13.62 -5.83 13.71
N TRP A 776 12.31 -5.90 14.03
CA TRP A 776 11.56 -4.72 14.52
C TRP A 776 12.39 -3.96 15.56
N TYR A 777 12.49 -2.63 15.46
CA TYR A 777 13.50 -1.88 16.23
C TYR A 777 13.34 -1.97 17.76
N GLU A 778 12.18 -2.36 18.27
CA GLU A 778 11.93 -2.59 19.71
C GLU A 778 12.11 -4.06 20.12
N THR A 779 12.56 -4.95 19.22
CA THR A 779 12.75 -6.37 19.51
C THR A 779 13.74 -6.58 20.66
N ASP A 780 13.47 -7.56 21.52
CA ASP A 780 14.39 -8.05 22.56
C ASP A 780 15.24 -9.26 22.09
N LEU A 781 15.02 -9.73 20.85
CA LEU A 781 15.74 -10.86 20.27
C LEU A 781 17.21 -10.54 20.04
N LYS A 782 18.10 -11.31 20.70
CA LYS A 782 19.55 -11.18 20.52
C LYS A 782 20.05 -12.05 19.37
N PRO A 783 21.04 -11.58 18.58
CA PRO A 783 21.78 -10.32 18.71
C PRO A 783 21.16 -9.10 17.99
N GLN A 784 19.91 -9.16 17.53
CA GLN A 784 19.27 -8.09 16.74
C GLN A 784 18.80 -6.89 17.57
N ALA A 785 18.54 -7.08 18.86
CA ALA A 785 18.08 -6.07 19.79
C ALA A 785 19.08 -4.92 19.93
N PHE A 786 18.57 -3.69 19.99
CA PHE A 786 19.36 -2.56 20.47
C PHE A 786 19.62 -2.70 21.98
N THR A 787 20.62 -1.99 22.50
CA THR A 787 20.72 -1.85 23.97
C THR A 787 19.58 -0.97 24.48
N LYS A 788 19.28 -1.05 25.77
CA LYS A 788 18.25 -0.19 26.39
C LYS A 788 18.55 1.30 26.17
N ALA A 789 19.82 1.71 26.34
CA ALA A 789 20.25 3.09 26.13
C ALA A 789 20.05 3.53 24.67
N GLN A 790 20.43 2.69 23.72
CA GLN A 790 20.19 2.94 22.30
C GLN A 790 18.70 3.10 21.98
N LEU A 791 17.86 2.24 22.56
CA LEU A 791 16.41 2.29 22.35
C LEU A 791 15.76 3.51 23.00
N GLU A 792 16.24 3.97 24.17
CA GLU A 792 15.83 5.24 24.78
C GLU A 792 16.07 6.43 23.86
N GLU A 793 17.21 6.44 23.16
CA GLU A 793 17.54 7.48 22.19
C GLU A 793 16.70 7.39 20.91
N LEU A 794 16.47 6.17 20.40
CA LEU A 794 15.63 5.95 19.21
C LEU A 794 14.18 6.40 19.43
N HIS A 795 13.63 6.25 20.64
CA HIS A 795 12.29 6.74 21.00
C HIS A 795 12.15 8.27 20.99
N LYS A 796 13.25 9.03 20.85
CA LYS A 796 13.22 10.50 20.68
C LYS A 796 13.07 10.91 19.21
N THR A 797 13.19 9.97 18.28
CA THR A 797 13.12 10.25 16.85
C THR A 797 11.80 10.94 16.49
N SER A 798 11.86 11.95 15.64
CA SER A 798 10.68 12.58 15.04
C SER A 798 10.99 13.01 13.61
N LEU A 799 9.97 13.07 12.75
CA LEU A 799 10.15 13.58 11.39
C LEU A 799 10.64 15.04 11.40
N ALA A 800 10.20 15.82 12.39
CA ALA A 800 10.67 17.19 12.60
C ALA A 800 12.20 17.25 12.79
N ARG A 801 12.76 16.35 13.62
CA ARG A 801 14.20 16.28 13.85
C ARG A 801 14.96 15.89 12.59
N ILE A 802 14.50 14.86 11.87
CA ILE A 802 15.11 14.40 10.63
C ILE A 802 15.15 15.54 9.59
N ILE A 803 14.06 16.27 9.42
CA ILE A 803 14.03 17.43 8.52
C ILE A 803 15.00 18.52 8.99
N CYS A 804 14.99 18.87 10.27
CA CYS A 804 15.87 19.91 10.81
C CYS A 804 17.38 19.57 10.73
N ASP A 805 17.75 18.28 10.68
CA ASP A 805 19.15 17.85 10.52
C ASP A 805 19.62 17.82 9.06
N ASN A 806 18.69 17.65 8.12
CA ASN A 806 19.01 17.40 6.72
C ASN A 806 18.60 18.52 5.76
N VAL A 807 17.98 19.59 6.28
CA VAL A 807 17.55 20.78 5.53
C VAL A 807 18.20 22.03 6.14
N ALA A 808 19.15 22.61 5.41
CA ALA A 808 20.09 23.61 5.91
C ALA A 808 19.41 24.86 6.49
N GLU A 809 18.45 25.44 5.77
CA GLU A 809 17.78 26.69 6.15
C GLU A 809 16.33 26.47 6.62
N MET A 810 16.05 25.34 7.27
CA MET A 810 14.69 25.07 7.78
C MET A 810 14.27 26.10 8.83
N GLY A 811 15.16 26.44 9.77
CA GLY A 811 14.96 27.43 10.84
C GLY A 811 13.97 26.97 11.93
N SER A 812 12.72 26.69 11.55
CA SER A 812 11.66 26.23 12.44
C SER A 812 10.69 25.30 11.71
N ILE A 813 10.14 24.33 12.44
CA ILE A 813 9.12 23.39 11.94
C ILE A 813 8.15 23.02 13.06
N GLN A 814 6.96 22.56 12.71
CA GLN A 814 6.01 21.99 13.66
C GLN A 814 6.61 20.76 14.35
N ARG A 815 6.23 20.52 15.61
CA ARG A 815 6.63 19.30 16.33
C ARG A 815 6.16 18.03 15.61
N TRP A 816 4.93 18.07 15.08
CA TRP A 816 4.32 17.00 14.30
C TRP A 816 4.10 17.48 12.87
N PRO A 817 5.10 17.40 11.99
CA PRO A 817 5.08 18.10 10.70
C PRO A 817 4.16 17.45 9.67
N LEU A 818 3.73 16.20 9.89
CA LEU A 818 2.63 15.58 9.14
C LEU A 818 1.31 16.33 9.35
N ARG A 819 1.17 17.08 10.45
CA ARG A 819 0.02 17.94 10.72
C ARG A 819 0.34 19.39 10.39
N THR A 820 -0.65 20.12 9.89
CA THR A 820 -0.49 21.55 9.65
C THR A 820 -0.38 22.33 10.96
N TYR A 821 -0.06 23.62 10.84
CA TYR A 821 0.00 24.52 11.99
C TYR A 821 -1.36 24.62 12.69
N ALA A 822 -1.35 24.47 14.00
CA ALA A 822 -2.49 24.71 14.88
C ALA A 822 -1.99 25.22 16.23
N THR A 823 -2.87 25.78 17.08
CA THR A 823 -2.50 26.22 18.43
C THR A 823 -1.83 25.10 19.25
N GLY A 824 -2.23 23.84 19.06
CA GLY A 824 -1.61 22.65 19.68
C GLY A 824 -0.44 22.03 18.92
N ASN A 825 -0.07 22.57 17.75
CA ASN A 825 1.05 22.13 16.92
C ASN A 825 1.78 23.35 16.31
N PRO A 826 2.34 24.25 17.14
CA PRO A 826 3.01 25.44 16.66
C PRO A 826 4.33 25.11 15.97
N ARG A 827 4.85 26.03 15.16
CA ARG A 827 6.22 25.95 14.66
C ARG A 827 7.19 26.26 15.80
N LEU A 828 8.21 25.41 15.94
CA LEU A 828 9.26 25.53 16.94
C LEU A 828 10.61 25.66 16.24
N PRO A 829 11.56 26.44 16.79
CA PRO A 829 12.92 26.46 16.27
C PRO A 829 13.51 25.05 16.22
N CYS A 830 14.29 24.75 15.18
CA CYS A 830 15.00 23.46 15.06
C CYS A 830 16.00 23.20 16.21
N THR A 831 16.33 24.22 17.00
CA THR A 831 17.16 24.14 18.22
C THR A 831 16.35 23.92 19.50
N SER A 832 15.02 23.85 19.42
CA SER A 832 14.15 23.65 20.58
C SER A 832 14.36 22.28 21.20
N GLY A 833 14.40 22.21 22.54
CA GLY A 833 14.42 20.95 23.28
C GLY A 833 13.17 20.06 23.06
N SER A 834 12.10 20.63 22.50
CA SER A 834 10.90 19.89 22.09
C SER A 834 11.07 19.13 20.76
N ILE A 835 12.17 19.36 20.03
CA ILE A 835 12.59 18.61 18.85
C ILE A 835 13.99 18.01 19.16
N PRO A 836 14.04 17.02 20.09
CA PRO A 836 15.29 16.50 20.61
C PRO A 836 16.11 15.81 19.52
N ARG A 837 17.43 15.82 19.69
CA ARG A 837 18.37 15.00 18.90
C ARG A 837 18.47 13.61 19.53
N VAL A 838 18.70 12.62 18.68
CA VAL A 838 19.14 11.29 19.12
C VAL A 838 20.60 11.42 19.55
N ASP A 839 20.92 11.03 20.79
CA ASP A 839 22.28 11.04 21.28
C ASP A 839 23.01 9.75 20.88
N LEU A 840 24.03 9.86 20.03
CA LEU A 840 24.80 8.72 19.55
C LEU A 840 25.82 8.20 20.58
N GLY A 841 26.01 8.86 21.73
CA GLY A 841 26.87 8.35 22.80
C GLY A 841 26.46 6.94 23.28
N ALA A 842 25.20 6.54 23.09
CA ALA A 842 24.75 5.17 23.37
C ALA A 842 25.32 4.09 22.40
N TRP A 843 26.01 4.49 21.33
CA TRP A 843 26.73 3.63 20.38
C TRP A 843 28.25 3.68 20.54
N GLU A 844 28.76 4.42 21.52
CA GLU A 844 30.20 4.42 21.84
C GLU A 844 30.58 3.04 22.42
N GLU A 845 31.53 2.38 21.77
CA GLU A 845 32.22 1.19 22.28
C GLU A 845 33.52 1.68 22.93
N GLY A 846 33.64 1.58 24.25
CA GLY A 846 34.88 1.96 24.94
C GLY A 846 36.06 1.08 24.52
N ASP A 847 37.29 1.56 24.69
CA ASP A 847 38.51 0.75 24.57
C ASP A 847 38.40 -0.48 25.51
N ILE A 848 38.11 -1.66 24.96
CA ILE A 848 38.11 -2.94 25.69
C ILE A 848 39.54 -3.44 25.85
#